data_AF-G0A250-F1
#
_entry.id   AF-G0A250-F1
#
_cell.length_a   1.000
_cell.length_b   1.000
_cell.length_c   1.000
_cell.angle_alpha   90.00
_cell.angle_beta   90.00
_cell.angle_gamma   90.00
#
_symmetry.space_group_name_H-M   'P 1'
#
loop_
_entity.id
_entity.type
_entity.pdbx_description
1 polymer ?
#
loop_
_entity_poly.entity_id
_entity_poly.type
_entity_poly.pdbx_seq_one_letter_code
_entity_poly.pdbx_strand_id
1 'polypeptide(L)'
;MNHLQSLRLGIGILAIAASSAGYACDAPVGSFCVDFFKGAHLAGKPLATRKAPFIKYNWANRSPARHIPYDNFSARWRGWFEFKDGPYELRALADEGVRIMLDGQSVLDHWDGSAGAEDRVQVSPGAGTHLVEVEYYEATGNALLQVSWKSVKAENVMAGQTQRPKNKAIINPKYAINQPKPAFFGAGKIHRGNKAPLGINLSPFNYWSSSVPFKDLLMQNGEVGVYQRGTKDQCKHAIKFDVEGYPTSLPKSCVFRIWSVFHIPDEELGPKDIHPYPSGRYVLTYQGQGDIRLGWDATTSVKKAEGRIEFDIIQPYRGIQIEVSDIDPNNPVKDMHLVHITDEATYQQQPFNEKWLSLLEPFSVIRFKDWGRMDELVDIYHDLVMVDSATDLRLPSASGENTAFRYPMVAKVNIGGKISRVFVERYDASTRTLHLKTPIDSVSAGAQVELTIYDFVNVTWEQRARPSTLTQASSKGLAFETMIQLANLLEADPWISVPTAADDDFVVNLATTIKNRLKPGLKCYVEYSNETWNFIYPGYAYSEAKTRQLELQGALIPADAWHAYRATEIFKIFNRVFGEADLPEARQNSRLVRVLTAQTAYFKRAKSVMDWKMPGNAQPTDGLPAYKFADAWASTAYFGFKDDKDGTLLERSSFDELIDLQLDDINSMFGTKSEPGILRQLFQEANARGMQFITYEAGAGIVAPAHRKDLIIKAGRLNQDQGMHVVYNAMFQKWSELYQEYGADSIGVWTQYYDVGRYGKSGYWGLLQSTYQDPVKVPKYQAVLDYVSGQE
;
A
#
# COMPACT_ATOMS: atom_id res chain seq x y z
N MET A 1 -69.05 26.39 56.63
CA MET A 1 -68.33 26.88 57.82
C MET A 1 -66.87 27.03 57.41
N ASN A 2 -66.48 28.11 56.76
CA ASN A 2 -66.09 29.43 57.30
C ASN A 2 -64.96 29.39 58.35
N HIS A 3 -63.78 29.79 57.86
CA HIS A 3 -62.97 30.93 58.33
C HIS A 3 -62.20 30.92 59.68
N LEU A 4 -60.92 31.31 59.53
CA LEU A 4 -60.20 32.42 60.18
C LEU A 4 -59.26 32.16 61.39
N GLN A 5 -58.06 32.75 61.22
CA GLN A 5 -57.09 33.32 62.18
C GLN A 5 -56.22 32.38 63.04
N SER A 6 -54.98 32.69 63.43
CA SER A 6 -53.91 33.61 62.95
C SER A 6 -52.62 33.36 63.77
N LEU A 7 -51.47 33.77 63.20
CA LEU A 7 -50.18 34.18 63.80
C LEU A 7 -49.18 33.20 64.49
N ARG A 8 -48.05 33.00 63.77
CA ARG A 8 -46.66 33.50 64.00
C ARG A 8 -45.82 33.09 65.24
N LEU A 9 -44.50 32.99 64.93
CA LEU A 9 -43.27 32.85 65.75
C LEU A 9 -43.02 31.45 66.31
N GLY A 10 -41.89 30.75 66.11
CA GLY A 10 -40.57 31.10 65.58
C GLY A 10 -39.51 30.56 66.55
N ILE A 11 -38.74 29.54 66.16
CA ILE A 11 -37.38 29.18 66.65
C ILE A 11 -36.82 28.17 65.63
N GLY A 12 -35.69 28.51 65.02
CA GLY A 12 -35.05 27.75 63.94
C GLY A 12 -34.09 26.69 64.43
N ILE A 13 -34.24 25.48 63.90
CA ILE A 13 -33.24 24.40 63.92
C ILE A 13 -33.08 23.95 62.47
N LEU A 14 -31.86 24.10 61.95
CA LEU A 14 -31.48 23.83 60.56
C LEU A 14 -31.59 22.33 60.26
N ALA A 15 -32.65 21.94 59.55
CA ALA A 15 -32.69 20.68 58.83
C ALA A 15 -32.07 20.91 57.44
N ILE A 16 -30.92 20.28 57.16
CA ILE A 16 -30.31 20.29 55.84
C ILE A 16 -31.21 19.47 54.91
N ALA A 17 -32.01 20.17 54.10
CA ALA A 17 -32.69 19.60 52.97
C ALA A 17 -31.65 19.15 51.93
N ALA A 18 -31.70 17.89 51.52
CA ALA A 18 -30.96 17.41 50.37
C ALA A 18 -31.42 18.21 49.13
N SER A 19 -30.53 19.04 48.58
CA SER A 19 -30.81 19.82 47.37
C SER A 19 -31.07 18.88 46.20
N SER A 20 -32.23 19.02 45.56
CA SER A 20 -32.40 18.62 44.15
C SER A 20 -31.32 19.32 43.34
N ALA A 21 -30.33 18.56 42.84
CA ALA A 21 -29.22 19.12 42.09
C ALA A 21 -29.75 19.76 40.80
N GLY A 22 -29.85 21.10 40.79
CA GLY A 22 -30.03 21.85 39.57
C GLY A 22 -28.88 21.55 38.61
N TYR A 23 -29.18 21.41 37.32
CA TYR A 23 -28.17 21.31 36.26
C TYR A 23 -27.16 22.46 36.41
N ALA A 24 -25.86 22.20 36.24
CA ALA A 24 -24.85 23.24 36.36
C ALA A 24 -24.88 24.22 35.17
N CYS A 25 -25.44 23.77 34.06
CA CYS A 25 -25.68 24.53 32.85
C CYS A 25 -27.15 24.95 32.69
N ASP A 26 -27.38 26.26 32.70
CA ASP A 26 -28.66 26.86 32.28
C ASP A 26 -28.76 26.85 30.76
N ALA A 27 -29.91 26.42 30.23
CA ALA A 27 -30.17 26.37 28.79
C ALA A 27 -30.35 27.78 28.20
N PRO A 28 -29.46 28.27 27.31
CA PRO A 28 -29.62 29.57 26.67
C PRO A 28 -30.57 29.50 25.47
N VAL A 29 -31.13 30.63 25.05
CA VAL A 29 -31.95 30.73 23.83
C VAL A 29 -31.04 30.84 22.59
N GLY A 30 -31.33 30.05 21.55
CA GLY A 30 -30.65 30.08 20.25
C GLY A 30 -29.23 29.52 20.23
N SER A 31 -28.76 28.92 21.33
CA SER A 31 -27.45 28.28 21.45
C SER A 31 -27.50 27.20 22.52
N PHE A 32 -26.41 26.44 22.68
CA PHE A 32 -26.28 25.47 23.76
C PHE A 32 -25.36 25.99 24.86
N CYS A 33 -25.52 25.41 26.04
CA CYS A 33 -24.46 25.30 27.02
C CYS A 33 -24.22 23.81 27.29
N VAL A 34 -22.97 23.43 27.59
CA VAL A 34 -22.52 22.05 27.76
C VAL A 34 -21.85 21.84 29.11
N ASP A 35 -22.23 20.76 29.78
CA ASP A 35 -21.60 20.21 30.97
C ASP A 35 -20.81 18.95 30.61
N PHE A 36 -19.53 18.87 30.98
CA PHE A 36 -18.67 17.70 30.80
C PHE A 36 -18.47 16.96 32.13
N PHE A 37 -18.56 15.65 32.10
CA PHE A 37 -18.49 14.75 33.26
C PHE A 37 -17.38 13.71 33.05
N LYS A 38 -16.85 13.20 34.15
CA LYS A 38 -15.98 12.02 34.14
C LYS A 38 -16.85 10.76 34.09
N GLY A 39 -16.46 9.79 33.25
CA GLY A 39 -17.17 8.54 33.07
C GLY A 39 -18.35 8.66 32.11
N ALA A 40 -18.84 7.50 31.64
CA ALA A 40 -19.89 7.40 30.63
C ALA A 40 -21.34 7.61 31.11
N HIS A 41 -21.58 8.02 32.36
CA HIS A 41 -22.92 7.99 32.97
C HIS A 41 -23.44 9.34 33.48
N LEU A 42 -22.84 10.46 33.06
CA LEU A 42 -23.27 11.83 33.44
C LEU A 42 -23.40 12.01 34.97
N ALA A 43 -22.58 11.29 35.74
CA ALA A 43 -22.72 11.17 37.19
C ALA A 43 -21.87 12.20 37.93
N GLY A 44 -22.41 12.72 39.04
CA GLY A 44 -21.72 13.69 39.90
C GLY A 44 -21.79 15.13 39.39
N LYS A 45 -20.92 15.99 39.92
CA LYS A 45 -20.81 17.39 39.46
C LYS A 45 -20.01 17.46 38.16
N PRO A 46 -20.40 18.28 37.18
CA PRO A 46 -19.62 18.45 35.97
C PRO A 46 -18.24 19.04 36.29
N LEU A 47 -17.23 18.57 35.57
CA LEU A 47 -15.84 18.98 35.69
C LEU A 47 -15.54 20.23 34.86
N ALA A 48 -16.35 20.50 33.83
CA ALA A 48 -16.27 21.73 33.04
C ALA A 48 -17.65 22.09 32.47
N THR A 49 -17.97 23.38 32.45
CA THR A 49 -19.19 23.92 31.84
C THR A 49 -18.82 25.03 30.85
N ARG A 50 -19.39 25.02 29.65
CA ARG A 50 -19.06 25.99 28.56
C ARG A 50 -20.29 26.37 27.72
N LYS A 51 -20.27 27.55 27.11
CA LYS A 51 -21.22 27.90 26.04
C LYS A 51 -20.80 27.22 24.73
N ALA A 52 -21.78 26.76 23.96
CA ALA A 52 -21.60 26.02 22.70
C ALA A 52 -22.58 26.56 21.64
N PRO A 53 -22.10 27.22 20.57
CA PRO A 53 -23.00 27.79 19.55
C PRO A 53 -23.70 26.71 18.69
N PHE A 54 -23.12 25.51 18.57
CA PHE A 54 -23.64 24.36 17.83
C PHE A 54 -22.96 23.07 18.34
N ILE A 55 -23.47 21.90 17.93
CA ILE A 55 -22.90 20.60 18.28
C ILE A 55 -22.21 20.02 17.04
N LYS A 56 -20.93 20.34 16.87
CA LYS A 56 -20.06 19.78 15.83
C LYS A 56 -18.64 19.64 16.39
N TYR A 57 -18.45 18.59 17.15
CA TYR A 57 -17.21 18.29 17.86
C TYR A 57 -16.57 17.05 17.29
N ASN A 58 -15.29 17.17 16.93
CA ASN A 58 -14.43 16.05 16.64
C ASN A 58 -13.19 16.24 17.51
N TRP A 59 -13.21 15.58 18.67
CA TRP A 59 -12.08 15.60 19.58
C TRP A 59 -11.02 14.59 19.17
N ALA A 60 -11.34 13.65 18.28
CA ALA A 60 -10.48 12.52 17.98
C ALA A 60 -10.05 11.86 19.31
N ASN A 61 -8.76 11.56 19.45
CA ASN A 61 -8.22 10.99 20.68
C ASN A 61 -7.75 12.09 21.65
N ARG A 62 -8.37 13.28 21.64
CA ARG A 62 -8.00 14.42 22.50
C ARG A 62 -9.06 14.67 23.56
N SER A 63 -8.63 15.20 24.71
CA SER A 63 -9.53 15.61 25.78
C SER A 63 -10.38 16.82 25.35
N PRO A 64 -11.71 16.83 25.62
CA PRO A 64 -12.60 17.92 25.21
C PRO A 64 -12.41 19.20 26.02
N ALA A 65 -11.86 19.10 27.23
CA ALA A 65 -11.51 20.23 28.07
C ALA A 65 -10.48 19.83 29.14
N ARG A 66 -9.69 20.79 29.61
CA ARG A 66 -8.77 20.60 30.74
C ARG A 66 -9.49 19.91 31.91
N HIS A 67 -8.89 18.83 32.43
CA HIS A 67 -9.43 17.94 33.49
C HIS A 67 -10.49 16.92 33.08
N ILE A 68 -10.91 16.89 31.82
CA ILE A 68 -11.65 15.76 31.25
C ILE A 68 -10.64 14.75 30.70
N PRO A 69 -10.79 13.44 30.96
CA PRO A 69 -9.91 12.44 30.37
C PRO A 69 -10.09 12.37 28.83
N TYR A 70 -9.12 11.76 28.16
CA TYR A 70 -9.16 11.53 26.71
C TYR A 70 -10.28 10.55 26.35
N ASP A 71 -10.32 9.44 27.09
CA ASP A 71 -11.34 8.40 27.04
C ASP A 71 -12.22 8.46 28.29
N ASN A 72 -13.36 7.77 28.27
CA ASN A 72 -14.23 7.60 29.43
C ASN A 72 -14.74 8.92 30.03
N PHE A 73 -15.38 9.73 29.19
CA PHE A 73 -16.06 10.96 29.59
C PHE A 73 -17.48 11.02 29.03
N SER A 74 -18.30 11.92 29.55
CA SER A 74 -19.63 12.20 28.99
C SER A 74 -19.93 13.69 29.00
N ALA A 75 -20.89 14.10 28.19
CA ALA A 75 -21.28 15.49 28.06
C ALA A 75 -22.78 15.65 27.85
N ARG A 76 -23.35 16.74 28.36
CA ARG A 76 -24.77 17.10 28.20
C ARG A 76 -24.89 18.54 27.71
N TRP A 77 -25.51 18.73 26.54
CA TRP A 77 -25.88 20.03 25.99
C TRP A 77 -27.34 20.33 26.29
N ARG A 78 -27.65 21.60 26.58
CA ARG A 78 -29.02 22.09 26.79
C ARG A 78 -29.17 23.46 26.14
N GLY A 79 -30.28 23.70 25.44
CA GLY A 79 -30.58 24.99 24.79
C GLY A 79 -32.03 25.10 24.33
N TRP A 80 -32.58 26.32 24.30
CA TRP A 80 -33.93 26.62 23.82
C TRP A 80 -33.89 27.08 22.37
N PHE A 81 -34.65 26.43 21.49
CA PHE A 81 -34.65 26.73 20.06
C PHE A 81 -36.06 26.91 19.53
N GLU A 82 -36.23 27.89 18.64
CA GLU A 82 -37.50 28.15 17.98
C GLU A 82 -37.72 27.14 16.83
N PHE A 83 -38.82 26.40 16.88
CA PHE A 83 -39.28 25.55 15.80
C PHE A 83 -40.50 26.19 15.13
N LYS A 84 -40.58 26.06 13.81
CA LYS A 84 -41.81 26.34 13.06
C LYS A 84 -42.70 25.11 13.08
N ASP A 85 -44.00 25.29 12.86
CA ASP A 85 -44.91 24.16 12.70
C ASP A 85 -44.50 23.29 11.49
N GLY A 86 -44.68 21.97 11.62
CA GLY A 86 -44.31 20.98 10.61
C GLY A 86 -43.13 20.05 11.00
N PRO A 87 -42.81 19.04 10.15
CA PRO A 87 -41.85 18.01 10.49
C PRO A 87 -40.40 18.48 10.35
N TYR A 88 -39.55 18.01 11.25
CA TYR A 88 -38.10 18.18 11.26
C TYR A 88 -37.41 16.83 11.23
N GLU A 89 -36.31 16.72 10.48
CA GLU A 89 -35.38 15.61 10.58
C GLU A 89 -34.21 16.02 11.49
N LEU A 90 -34.04 15.32 12.60
CA LEU A 90 -32.88 15.40 13.48
C LEU A 90 -31.86 14.34 13.08
N ARG A 91 -30.59 14.70 13.11
CA ARG A 91 -29.45 13.83 12.78
C ARG A 91 -28.44 13.87 13.90
N ALA A 92 -27.95 12.70 14.31
CA ALA A 92 -26.90 12.55 15.30
C ALA A 92 -25.81 11.63 14.74
N LEU A 93 -24.59 12.12 14.64
CA LEU A 93 -23.40 11.32 14.36
C LEU A 93 -22.56 11.33 15.63
N ALA A 94 -22.46 10.19 16.30
CA ALA A 94 -21.68 10.07 17.52
C ALA A 94 -20.78 8.84 17.51
N ASP A 95 -19.63 8.98 18.16
CA ASP A 95 -18.69 7.93 18.52
C ASP A 95 -18.24 8.28 19.94
N GLU A 96 -18.79 7.71 21.01
CA GLU A 96 -19.71 6.57 21.06
C GLU A 96 -21.18 6.99 21.24
N GLY A 97 -21.82 6.77 22.39
CA GLY A 97 -23.28 6.85 22.50
C GLY A 97 -23.86 8.26 22.51
N VAL A 98 -25.09 8.40 22.01
CA VAL A 98 -25.82 9.68 21.94
C VAL A 98 -27.31 9.53 22.25
N ARG A 99 -27.88 10.55 22.88
CA ARG A 99 -29.33 10.69 23.08
C ARG A 99 -29.74 12.14 22.78
N ILE A 100 -30.90 12.32 22.13
CA ILE A 100 -31.54 13.62 21.94
C ILE A 100 -32.91 13.62 22.62
N MET A 101 -33.19 14.67 23.38
CA MET A 101 -34.51 14.95 23.96
C MET A 101 -35.06 16.29 23.50
N LEU A 102 -36.38 16.34 23.29
CA LEU A 102 -37.17 17.55 23.05
C LEU A 102 -38.18 17.71 24.19
N ASP A 103 -38.15 18.85 24.89
CA ASP A 103 -39.00 19.14 26.06
C ASP A 103 -39.00 18.02 27.12
N GLY A 104 -37.82 17.43 27.35
CA GLY A 104 -37.62 16.33 28.30
C GLY A 104 -38.06 14.96 27.80
N GLN A 105 -38.60 14.83 26.59
CA GLN A 105 -38.93 13.54 25.96
C GLN A 105 -37.80 13.08 25.04
N SER A 106 -37.30 11.86 25.23
CA SER A 106 -36.30 11.28 24.33
C SER A 106 -36.91 10.96 22.97
N VAL A 107 -36.34 11.54 21.92
CA VAL A 107 -36.75 11.34 20.53
C VAL A 107 -35.73 10.49 19.75
N LEU A 108 -34.51 10.39 20.26
CA LEU A 108 -33.45 9.51 19.75
C LEU A 108 -32.64 9.02 20.95
N ASP A 109 -32.50 7.71 21.12
CA ASP A 109 -31.72 7.11 22.21
C ASP A 109 -30.85 5.97 21.69
N HIS A 110 -29.55 6.21 21.62
CA HIS A 110 -28.52 5.25 21.22
C HIS A 110 -27.38 5.22 22.25
N TRP A 111 -27.75 5.19 23.54
CA TRP A 111 -26.79 5.20 24.64
C TRP A 111 -25.96 3.90 24.76
N ASP A 112 -26.35 2.78 24.16
CA ASP A 112 -25.53 1.56 24.20
C ASP A 112 -24.43 1.54 23.11
N GLY A 113 -24.17 2.70 22.49
CA GLY A 113 -23.02 2.97 21.61
C GLY A 113 -23.39 3.12 20.14
N SER A 114 -22.96 4.22 19.52
CA SER A 114 -22.93 4.34 18.06
C SER A 114 -21.48 4.33 17.57
N ALA A 115 -21.12 3.32 16.77
CA ALA A 115 -19.78 3.17 16.17
C ALA A 115 -19.56 4.17 15.02
N GLY A 116 -19.77 5.47 15.26
CA GLY A 116 -19.60 6.51 14.23
C GLY A 116 -20.66 6.48 13.11
N ALA A 117 -21.85 5.92 13.38
CA ALA A 117 -22.96 5.92 12.42
C ALA A 117 -23.86 7.16 12.61
N GLU A 118 -24.40 7.71 11.52
CA GLU A 118 -25.40 8.79 11.59
C GLU A 118 -26.80 8.22 11.85
N ASP A 119 -27.36 8.50 13.02
CA ASP A 119 -28.75 8.24 13.36
C ASP A 119 -29.66 9.39 12.89
N ARG A 120 -30.88 9.06 12.45
CA ARG A 120 -31.87 10.03 12.00
C ARG A 120 -33.23 9.76 12.63
N VAL A 121 -33.95 10.82 12.99
CA VAL A 121 -35.35 10.75 13.43
C VAL A 121 -36.15 11.92 12.90
N GLN A 122 -37.39 11.67 12.47
CA GLN A 122 -38.34 12.72 12.16
C GLN A 122 -39.26 13.01 13.35
N VAL A 123 -39.43 14.29 13.66
CA VAL A 123 -40.25 14.78 14.79
C VAL A 123 -41.09 15.96 14.33
N SER A 124 -42.22 16.19 14.99
CA SER A 124 -43.07 17.37 14.80
C SER A 124 -43.26 18.06 16.15
N PRO A 125 -42.32 18.94 16.57
CA PRO A 125 -42.34 19.51 17.92
C PRO A 125 -43.54 20.45 18.16
N GLY A 126 -44.09 21.02 17.09
CA GLY A 126 -45.02 22.15 17.12
C GLY A 126 -44.30 23.47 16.89
N ALA A 127 -45.06 24.54 16.63
CA ALA A 127 -44.49 25.88 16.56
C ALA A 127 -44.23 26.43 17.97
N GLY A 128 -43.07 27.07 18.14
CA GLY A 128 -42.68 27.76 19.37
C GLY A 128 -41.27 27.41 19.82
N THR A 129 -40.92 27.88 21.02
CA THR A 129 -39.62 27.61 21.62
C THR A 129 -39.63 26.28 22.38
N HIS A 130 -38.77 25.35 21.97
CA HIS A 130 -38.63 24.02 22.57
C HIS A 130 -37.24 23.83 23.20
N LEU A 131 -37.17 23.06 24.30
CA LEU A 131 -35.90 22.68 24.91
C LEU A 131 -35.30 21.52 24.14
N VAL A 132 -34.08 21.70 23.63
CA VAL A 132 -33.27 20.63 23.03
C VAL A 132 -32.18 20.23 24.02
N GLU A 133 -32.15 18.96 24.38
CA GLU A 133 -31.09 18.36 25.19
C GLU A 133 -30.39 17.27 24.38
N VAL A 134 -29.06 17.26 24.42
CA VAL A 134 -28.25 16.21 23.78
C VAL A 134 -27.31 15.65 24.84
N GLU A 135 -27.32 14.33 25.01
CA GLU A 135 -26.38 13.62 25.86
C GLU A 135 -25.43 12.82 24.97
N TYR A 136 -24.17 12.72 25.39
CA TYR A 136 -23.14 11.93 24.72
C TYR A 136 -22.19 11.29 25.73
N TYR A 137 -21.62 10.14 25.39
CA TYR A 137 -20.41 9.68 26.05
C TYR A 137 -19.38 9.10 25.07
N GLU A 138 -18.16 9.12 25.55
CA GLU A 138 -16.99 8.47 25.00
C GLU A 138 -16.51 7.43 26.00
N ALA A 139 -16.43 6.15 25.65
CA ALA A 139 -15.76 5.14 26.47
C ALA A 139 -14.30 5.00 26.09
N THR A 140 -13.95 4.81 24.81
CA THR A 140 -12.57 4.66 24.33
C THR A 140 -12.39 5.00 22.84
N GLY A 141 -11.29 5.66 22.50
CA GLY A 141 -10.90 5.88 21.12
C GLY A 141 -11.29 7.26 20.61
N ASN A 142 -12.05 7.29 19.51
CA ASN A 142 -12.32 8.53 18.79
C ASN A 142 -13.59 9.19 19.31
N ALA A 143 -13.42 10.34 19.97
CA ALA A 143 -14.56 11.11 20.45
C ALA A 143 -15.12 12.05 19.37
N LEU A 144 -16.30 11.71 18.85
CA LEU A 144 -17.01 12.47 17.82
C LEU A 144 -18.46 12.71 18.24
N LEU A 145 -18.94 13.94 18.06
CA LEU A 145 -20.37 14.27 18.18
C LEU A 145 -20.76 15.39 17.21
N GLN A 146 -21.68 15.10 16.29
CA GLN A 146 -22.35 16.10 15.47
C GLN A 146 -23.86 15.92 15.59
N VAL A 147 -24.57 17.00 15.92
CA VAL A 147 -26.03 17.01 15.95
C VAL A 147 -26.54 18.18 15.11
N SER A 148 -27.51 17.90 14.25
CA SER A 148 -28.17 18.90 13.41
C SER A 148 -29.64 18.57 13.21
N TRP A 149 -30.43 19.57 12.83
CA TRP A 149 -31.80 19.35 12.39
C TRP A 149 -32.19 20.31 11.27
N LYS A 150 -33.16 19.90 10.47
CA LYS A 150 -33.73 20.72 9.39
C LYS A 150 -35.23 20.45 9.22
N SER A 151 -35.99 21.48 8.86
CA SER A 151 -37.39 21.30 8.45
C SER A 151 -37.44 20.47 7.17
N VAL A 152 -38.34 19.49 7.11
CA VAL A 152 -38.57 18.65 5.93
C VAL A 152 -40.01 18.82 5.43
N LYS A 153 -40.28 18.42 4.19
CA LYS A 153 -41.66 18.42 3.68
C LYS A 153 -42.42 17.26 4.32
N ALA A 154 -43.71 17.46 4.58
CA ALA A 154 -44.60 16.40 5.01
C ALA A 154 -44.79 15.41 3.84
N GLU A 155 -43.93 14.40 3.76
CA GLU A 155 -44.17 13.21 2.97
C GLU A 155 -44.86 12.17 3.88
N ASN A 156 -45.80 11.39 3.33
CA ASN A 156 -46.58 10.41 4.08
C ASN A 156 -45.66 9.37 4.74
N VAL A 157 -45.34 9.56 6.03
CA VAL A 157 -44.61 8.61 6.86
C VAL A 157 -45.58 8.01 7.87
N MET A 158 -45.81 6.70 7.74
CA MET A 158 -46.34 5.86 8.81
C MET A 158 -45.42 5.98 10.04
N ALA A 159 -46.02 6.27 11.19
CA ALA A 159 -45.32 6.55 12.44
C ALA A 159 -44.34 5.44 12.88
N GLY A 160 -43.15 5.87 13.31
CA GLY A 160 -42.33 5.22 14.33
C GLY A 160 -41.67 3.89 13.97
N GLN A 161 -40.55 3.93 13.23
CA GLN A 161 -39.56 2.84 13.27
C GLN A 161 -38.13 3.39 13.18
N THR A 162 -37.36 3.25 14.25
CA THR A 162 -35.89 3.25 14.22
C THR A 162 -35.45 2.00 13.46
N GLN A 163 -34.86 2.15 12.27
CA GLN A 163 -34.35 1.02 11.48
C GLN A 163 -32.81 0.94 11.55
N ARG A 164 -32.31 -0.11 12.21
CA ARG A 164 -31.05 -0.80 11.85
C ARG A 164 -31.41 -2.22 11.40
N PRO A 165 -30.77 -2.79 10.35
CA PRO A 165 -30.85 -4.21 10.05
C PRO A 165 -30.30 -5.02 11.23
N LYS A 166 -31.08 -5.98 11.74
CA LYS A 166 -30.73 -6.82 12.90
C LYS A 166 -29.96 -8.06 12.46
N ASN A 167 -28.86 -8.38 13.15
CA ASN A 167 -28.58 -9.76 13.55
C ASN A 167 -27.99 -9.79 14.98
N LYS A 168 -28.61 -10.62 15.82
CA LYS A 168 -28.38 -10.75 17.27
C LYS A 168 -27.54 -11.99 17.59
N ALA A 169 -26.62 -11.86 18.55
CA ALA A 169 -26.34 -12.84 19.62
C ALA A 169 -25.54 -12.12 20.73
N ILE A 170 -26.18 -11.58 21.77
CA ILE A 170 -26.31 -12.13 23.15
C ILE A 170 -25.01 -12.72 23.72
N ILE A 171 -24.46 -12.08 24.76
CA ILE A 171 -24.06 -12.67 26.06
C ILE A 171 -23.87 -11.54 27.10
N ASN A 172 -24.37 -11.78 28.31
CA ASN A 172 -24.34 -10.91 29.49
C ASN A 172 -23.04 -11.13 30.32
N PRO A 173 -22.51 -10.14 31.06
CA PRO A 173 -21.19 -10.21 31.69
C PRO A 173 -21.25 -10.66 33.17
N LYS A 174 -20.29 -11.49 33.58
CA LYS A 174 -19.83 -11.55 34.98
C LYS A 174 -18.29 -11.50 35.00
N TYR A 175 -17.80 -10.53 35.75
CA TYR A 175 -16.41 -10.23 36.06
C TYR A 175 -15.55 -11.44 36.42
N ALA A 176 -14.33 -11.54 35.87
CA ALA A 176 -13.09 -11.69 36.64
C ALA A 176 -11.84 -11.51 35.75
N ILE A 177 -10.87 -10.83 36.34
CA ILE A 177 -9.58 -10.41 35.82
C ILE A 177 -8.71 -11.62 35.47
N ASN A 178 -8.27 -11.70 34.22
CA ASN A 178 -6.99 -12.27 33.80
C ASN A 178 -6.73 -11.80 32.35
N GLN A 179 -5.58 -11.16 32.12
CA GLN A 179 -5.20 -10.69 30.79
C GLN A 179 -5.19 -11.85 29.78
N PRO A 180 -5.93 -11.79 28.66
CA PRO A 180 -5.64 -12.63 27.53
C PRO A 180 -4.54 -11.95 26.69
N LYS A 181 -3.53 -12.74 26.32
CA LYS A 181 -2.63 -12.46 25.20
C LYS A 181 -3.45 -11.99 23.99
N PRO A 182 -2.94 -11.06 23.16
CA PRO A 182 -3.66 -10.65 21.96
C PRO A 182 -3.99 -11.88 21.12
N ALA A 183 -5.28 -12.15 20.96
CA ALA A 183 -5.77 -13.15 20.05
C ALA A 183 -5.48 -12.64 18.64
N PHE A 184 -4.41 -13.17 18.04
CA PHE A 184 -4.36 -13.29 16.58
C PHE A 184 -5.68 -13.95 16.18
N PHE A 185 -6.45 -13.32 15.30
CA PHE A 185 -7.57 -13.98 14.63
C PHE A 185 -7.01 -15.08 13.71
N GLY A 186 -6.54 -16.16 14.33
CA GLY A 186 -6.33 -17.45 13.69
C GLY A 186 -7.69 -18.06 13.43
N ALA A 187 -8.31 -17.63 12.34
CA ALA A 187 -9.34 -18.37 11.65
C ALA A 187 -8.99 -18.19 10.18
N GLY A 188 -8.51 -19.26 9.55
CA GLY A 188 -8.11 -19.24 8.14
C GLY A 188 -9.19 -18.53 7.32
N LYS A 189 -8.77 -17.71 6.35
CA LYS A 189 -9.65 -16.92 5.50
C LYS A 189 -10.81 -17.80 5.02
N ILE A 190 -11.92 -17.73 5.72
CA ILE A 190 -13.19 -18.26 5.26
C ILE A 190 -13.49 -17.36 4.07
N HIS A 191 -13.40 -17.91 2.85
CA HIS A 191 -14.00 -17.31 1.67
C HIS A 191 -15.48 -17.11 1.98
N ARG A 192 -15.82 -15.95 2.55
CA ARG A 192 -17.20 -15.57 2.83
C ARG A 192 -17.82 -15.16 1.50
N GLY A 193 -18.38 -16.15 0.82
CA GLY A 193 -19.33 -15.95 -0.27
C GLY A 193 -18.73 -15.87 -1.66
N ASN A 194 -19.65 -15.86 -2.63
CA ASN A 194 -19.52 -15.86 -4.09
C ASN A 194 -18.69 -14.69 -4.70
N LYS A 195 -17.67 -14.15 -4.03
CA LYS A 195 -16.85 -13.03 -4.50
C LYS A 195 -15.45 -13.51 -4.90
N ALA A 196 -14.89 -12.87 -5.92
CA ALA A 196 -13.56 -13.18 -6.43
C ALA A 196 -12.47 -12.72 -5.44
N PRO A 197 -11.33 -13.43 -5.35
CA PRO A 197 -10.21 -13.00 -4.53
C PRO A 197 -9.61 -11.68 -5.01
N LEU A 198 -9.22 -10.82 -4.06
CA LEU A 198 -8.43 -9.63 -4.34
C LEU A 198 -6.95 -9.87 -4.06
N GLY A 199 -6.11 -9.24 -4.87
CA GLY A 199 -4.66 -9.17 -4.68
C GLY A 199 -4.17 -7.72 -4.73
N ILE A 200 -2.92 -7.51 -4.36
CA ILE A 200 -2.28 -6.19 -4.34
C ILE A 200 -0.79 -6.33 -4.70
N ASN A 201 -0.25 -5.47 -5.55
CA ASN A 201 1.22 -5.32 -5.60
C ASN A 201 1.66 -4.41 -4.47
N LEU A 202 2.77 -4.78 -3.83
CA LEU A 202 3.39 -3.91 -2.83
C LEU A 202 4.20 -2.83 -3.54
N SER A 203 3.91 -1.58 -3.22
CA SER A 203 4.67 -0.42 -3.64
C SER A 203 6.15 -0.55 -3.30
N PRO A 204 7.06 0.03 -4.11
CA PRO A 204 8.45 0.15 -3.71
C PRO A 204 8.56 0.97 -2.43
N PHE A 205 9.38 0.50 -1.50
CA PHE A 205 9.73 1.25 -0.30
C PHE A 205 11.18 1.74 -0.40
N ASN A 206 11.39 2.96 0.08
CA ASN A 206 12.68 3.60 0.22
C ASN A 206 12.52 4.77 1.21
N TYR A 207 13.59 5.46 1.57
CA TYR A 207 13.54 6.59 2.51
C TYR A 207 12.53 7.67 2.12
N TRP A 208 12.28 7.89 0.82
CA TRP A 208 11.29 8.85 0.31
C TRP A 208 9.88 8.29 0.12
N SER A 209 9.66 6.99 0.28
CA SER A 209 8.36 6.37 0.05
C SER A 209 7.33 6.87 1.05
N SER A 210 6.06 6.93 0.63
CA SER A 210 4.93 7.15 1.54
C SER A 210 4.50 5.89 2.29
N SER A 211 4.97 4.73 1.84
CA SER A 211 4.76 3.45 2.51
C SER A 211 5.83 3.25 3.59
N VAL A 212 5.40 2.92 4.80
CA VAL A 212 6.28 2.58 5.94
C VAL A 212 5.98 1.15 6.39
N PRO A 213 6.49 0.15 5.66
CA PRO A 213 6.14 -1.25 5.91
C PRO A 213 6.86 -1.88 7.10
N PHE A 214 7.94 -1.29 7.61
CA PHE A 214 8.78 -1.89 8.66
C PHE A 214 8.76 -1.11 9.97
N LYS A 215 8.89 -1.84 11.09
CA LYS A 215 9.12 -1.27 12.43
C LYS A 215 10.53 -0.72 12.56
N ASP A 216 11.51 -1.44 12.01
CA ASP A 216 12.87 -0.97 11.92
C ASP A 216 12.99 -0.03 10.72
N LEU A 217 13.10 1.26 11.02
CA LEU A 217 13.17 2.31 10.04
C LEU A 217 14.47 2.25 9.22
N LEU A 218 15.51 1.54 9.68
CA LEU A 218 16.69 1.30 8.86
C LEU A 218 16.45 0.28 7.75
N MET A 219 15.46 -0.59 7.81
CA MET A 219 15.15 -1.48 6.68
C MET A 219 14.75 -0.69 5.42
N GLN A 220 14.08 0.45 5.62
CA GLN A 220 13.71 1.41 4.57
C GLN A 220 14.66 2.60 4.46
N ASN A 221 15.93 2.45 4.87
CA ASN A 221 16.95 3.44 4.58
C ASN A 221 17.15 3.57 3.05
N GLY A 222 17.65 4.72 2.60
CA GLY A 222 17.71 4.97 1.16
C GLY A 222 18.92 5.68 0.63
N GLU A 223 19.56 6.51 1.44
CA GLU A 223 20.88 7.04 1.13
C GLU A 223 21.85 6.52 2.20
N VAL A 224 22.69 5.59 1.77
CA VAL A 224 23.78 5.02 2.56
C VAL A 224 25.05 5.27 1.78
N GLY A 225 25.98 5.99 2.40
CA GLY A 225 27.19 6.41 1.71
C GLY A 225 28.27 6.87 2.67
N VAL A 226 29.49 6.97 2.14
CA VAL A 226 30.63 7.50 2.89
C VAL A 226 31.00 8.85 2.30
N TYR A 227 30.91 9.87 3.13
CA TYR A 227 31.09 11.26 2.73
C TYR A 227 32.34 11.83 3.37
N GLN A 228 32.90 12.85 2.74
CA GLN A 228 33.92 13.67 3.37
C GLN A 228 33.30 14.41 4.58
N ARG A 229 34.00 14.38 5.71
CA ARG A 229 33.51 14.91 6.99
C ARG A 229 33.23 16.41 6.86
N GLY A 230 32.03 16.82 7.27
CA GLY A 230 31.58 18.22 7.20
C GLY A 230 31.08 18.68 5.82
N THR A 231 31.10 17.83 4.79
CA THR A 231 30.66 18.18 3.42
C THR A 231 29.58 17.22 2.91
N LYS A 232 29.04 17.50 1.72
CA LYS A 232 28.15 16.59 0.97
C LYS A 232 28.90 15.73 -0.06
N ASP A 233 30.18 16.01 -0.27
CA ASP A 233 31.01 15.30 -1.24
C ASP A 233 31.27 13.85 -0.81
N GLN A 234 31.32 12.94 -1.78
CA GLN A 234 31.74 11.55 -1.57
C GLN A 234 33.16 11.49 -1.01
N CYS A 235 33.41 10.55 -0.10
CA CYS A 235 34.75 10.31 0.42
C CYS A 235 35.67 9.86 -0.71
N LYS A 236 36.84 10.49 -0.84
CA LYS A 236 37.81 10.20 -1.90
C LYS A 236 38.64 8.93 -1.65
N HIS A 237 38.48 8.29 -0.49
CA HIS A 237 39.21 7.09 -0.13
C HIS A 237 38.40 5.85 -0.52
N ALA A 238 39.09 4.80 -0.95
CA ALA A 238 38.49 3.49 -1.08
C ALA A 238 38.09 2.95 0.31
N ILE A 239 36.81 2.61 0.48
CA ILE A 239 36.28 2.11 1.74
C ILE A 239 36.01 0.61 1.63
N LYS A 240 36.42 -0.13 2.65
CA LYS A 240 36.10 -1.54 2.79
C LYS A 240 34.77 -1.68 3.54
N PHE A 241 33.86 -2.43 2.94
CA PHE A 241 32.59 -2.81 3.54
C PHE A 241 32.60 -4.30 3.85
N ASP A 242 31.87 -4.68 4.89
CA ASP A 242 31.54 -6.07 5.13
C ASP A 242 30.46 -6.56 4.15
N VAL A 243 30.08 -7.83 4.29
CA VAL A 243 29.11 -8.49 3.42
C VAL A 243 27.67 -8.01 3.63
N GLU A 244 27.37 -7.30 4.72
CA GLU A 244 26.05 -6.71 5.00
C GLU A 244 25.95 -5.23 4.59
N GLY A 245 27.08 -4.60 4.25
CA GLY A 245 27.16 -3.23 3.76
C GLY A 245 27.64 -2.20 4.78
N TYR A 246 28.21 -2.64 5.92
CA TYR A 246 28.80 -1.74 6.92
C TYR A 246 30.29 -1.50 6.67
N PRO A 247 30.81 -0.27 6.82
CA PRO A 247 32.23 -0.01 6.70
C PRO A 247 33.01 -0.67 7.84
N THR A 248 34.06 -1.43 7.50
CA THR A 248 34.90 -2.09 8.52
C THR A 248 35.90 -1.13 9.17
N SER A 249 36.12 0.04 8.57
CA SER A 249 36.99 1.11 9.07
C SER A 249 36.73 2.39 8.26
N LEU A 250 36.98 3.57 8.84
CA LEU A 250 36.87 4.86 8.13
C LEU A 250 38.10 5.74 8.36
N PRO A 251 38.64 6.40 7.33
CA PRO A 251 39.59 7.50 7.52
C PRO A 251 38.98 8.60 8.38
N LYS A 252 39.78 9.27 9.22
CA LYS A 252 39.31 10.38 10.07
C LYS A 252 38.63 11.51 9.28
N SER A 253 39.01 11.69 8.02
CA SER A 253 38.42 12.70 7.14
C SER A 253 37.06 12.30 6.57
N CYS A 254 36.57 11.10 6.83
CA CYS A 254 35.31 10.58 6.27
C CYS A 254 34.32 10.17 7.37
N VAL A 255 33.06 10.09 6.98
CA VAL A 255 31.92 9.71 7.82
C VAL A 255 30.97 8.83 7.02
N PHE A 256 30.41 7.82 7.66
CA PHE A 256 29.37 6.97 7.09
C PHE A 256 28.00 7.52 7.46
N ARG A 257 27.15 7.82 6.48
CA ARG A 257 25.81 8.38 6.72
C ARG A 257 24.74 7.41 6.26
N ILE A 258 23.68 7.36 7.06
CA ILE A 258 22.44 6.64 6.76
C ILE A 258 21.29 7.63 6.91
N TRP A 259 20.46 7.74 5.87
CA TRP A 259 19.22 8.51 5.89
C TRP A 259 18.02 7.57 5.87
N SER A 260 17.09 7.79 6.79
CA SER A 260 15.91 6.95 6.98
C SER A 260 14.63 7.79 7.07
N VAL A 261 13.57 7.32 6.40
CA VAL A 261 12.20 7.87 6.40
C VAL A 261 12.09 9.38 6.12
N PHE A 262 12.81 9.84 5.10
CA PHE A 262 12.77 11.21 4.59
C PHE A 262 11.53 11.43 3.71
N HIS A 263 10.41 11.91 4.27
CA HIS A 263 9.28 12.31 3.42
C HIS A 263 9.46 13.75 2.91
N ILE A 264 8.89 14.03 1.73
CA ILE A 264 8.85 15.38 1.16
C ILE A 264 7.56 16.04 1.66
N PRO A 265 7.62 16.98 2.61
CA PRO A 265 6.44 17.32 3.41
C PRO A 265 5.47 18.32 2.78
N ASP A 266 5.79 18.88 1.62
CA ASP A 266 5.03 19.97 0.99
C ASP A 266 4.56 19.62 -0.43
N GLU A 267 4.11 18.38 -0.63
CA GLU A 267 3.54 17.96 -1.91
C GLU A 267 2.08 18.42 -2.04
N GLU A 268 1.78 19.16 -3.12
CA GLU A 268 0.48 19.76 -3.42
C GLU A 268 -0.69 18.76 -3.43
N LEU A 269 -0.42 17.49 -3.70
CA LEU A 269 -1.40 16.39 -3.74
C LEU A 269 -1.33 15.46 -2.53
N GLY A 270 -0.33 15.61 -1.65
CA GLY A 270 -0.14 14.77 -0.48
C GLY A 270 -1.23 14.98 0.57
N PRO A 271 -1.53 13.96 1.39
CA PRO A 271 -2.50 14.10 2.47
C PRO A 271 -1.98 15.10 3.52
N LYS A 272 -2.80 16.12 3.83
CA LYS A 272 -2.46 17.15 4.81
C LYS A 272 -2.47 16.58 6.23
N ASP A 273 -1.62 17.14 7.09
CA ASP A 273 -1.55 16.83 8.52
C ASP A 273 -1.22 15.36 8.85
N ILE A 274 -0.61 14.63 7.91
CA ILE A 274 -0.15 13.25 8.13
C ILE A 274 1.36 13.23 8.29
N HIS A 275 1.80 12.77 9.47
CA HIS A 275 3.21 12.56 9.74
C HIS A 275 3.76 11.36 8.95
N PRO A 276 5.03 11.44 8.52
CA PRO A 276 5.68 10.38 7.74
C PRO A 276 5.87 9.06 8.49
N TYR A 277 6.04 9.14 9.81
CA TYR A 277 6.21 8.02 10.72
C TYR A 277 5.80 8.47 12.13
N PRO A 278 5.65 7.57 13.12
CA PRO A 278 5.09 7.91 14.43
C PRO A 278 6.00 8.86 15.22
N SER A 279 5.42 9.80 15.96
CA SER A 279 6.14 10.50 17.02
C SER A 279 6.32 9.58 18.23
N GLY A 280 7.25 9.92 19.12
CA GLY A 280 7.48 9.16 20.36
C GLY A 280 8.95 8.93 20.66
N ARG A 281 9.22 7.99 21.55
CA ARG A 281 10.59 7.62 21.94
C ARG A 281 11.10 6.52 21.02
N TYR A 282 12.31 6.71 20.53
CA TYR A 282 13.01 5.77 19.66
C TYR A 282 14.29 5.29 20.31
N VAL A 283 14.73 4.12 19.86
CA VAL A 283 16.00 3.52 20.21
C VAL A 283 16.74 3.14 18.93
N LEU A 284 18.00 3.58 18.86
CA LEU A 284 19.00 3.05 17.94
C LEU A 284 19.87 2.06 18.71
N THR A 285 19.83 0.78 18.31
CA THR A 285 20.78 -0.24 18.80
C THR A 285 21.84 -0.52 17.74
N TYR A 286 23.04 -0.91 18.17
CA TYR A 286 24.16 -1.24 17.29
C TYR A 286 25.19 -2.11 18.02
N GLN A 287 25.98 -2.85 17.25
CA GLN A 287 27.19 -3.53 17.72
C GLN A 287 28.44 -2.74 17.30
N GLY A 288 29.54 -2.94 18.02
CA GLY A 288 30.84 -2.33 17.68
C GLY A 288 31.13 -1.00 18.37
N GLN A 289 32.27 -0.41 18.04
CA GLN A 289 32.77 0.84 18.59
C GLN A 289 33.01 1.87 17.48
N GLY A 290 32.45 3.07 17.70
CA GLY A 290 32.57 4.23 16.83
C GLY A 290 31.73 5.39 17.37
N ASP A 291 31.99 6.58 16.85
CA ASP A 291 31.25 7.78 17.21
C ASP A 291 29.99 7.91 16.36
N ILE A 292 28.82 7.81 16.99
CA ILE A 292 27.52 7.94 16.32
C ILE A 292 26.87 9.27 16.67
N ARG A 293 26.48 10.05 15.67
CA ARG A 293 25.74 11.30 15.78
C ARG A 293 24.38 11.18 15.09
N LEU A 294 23.33 11.63 15.80
CA LEU A 294 21.98 11.75 15.26
C LEU A 294 21.71 13.16 14.76
N GLY A 295 20.95 13.27 13.67
CA GLY A 295 20.56 14.51 13.03
C GLY A 295 19.07 14.56 12.70
N TRP A 296 18.62 15.74 12.26
CA TRP A 296 17.23 16.01 11.89
C TRP A 296 16.26 15.79 13.05
N ASP A 297 15.21 14.98 12.85
CA ASP A 297 14.14 14.78 13.84
C ASP A 297 14.66 14.07 15.12
N ALA A 298 15.82 13.41 15.04
CA ALA A 298 16.43 12.60 16.09
C ALA A 298 17.39 13.35 17.05
N THR A 299 17.17 14.65 17.26
CA THR A 299 18.09 15.51 18.03
C THR A 299 17.62 15.85 19.45
N THR A 300 16.43 15.42 19.85
CA THR A 300 15.82 15.76 21.14
C THR A 300 16.02 14.66 22.18
N SER A 301 16.32 15.03 23.42
CA SER A 301 16.47 14.11 24.57
C SER A 301 17.49 12.97 24.38
N VAL A 302 18.53 13.18 23.56
CA VAL A 302 19.47 12.11 23.19
C VAL A 302 20.25 11.61 24.41
N LYS A 303 20.16 10.30 24.68
CA LYS A 303 20.90 9.58 25.73
C LYS A 303 21.69 8.44 25.09
N LYS A 304 23.00 8.44 25.28
CA LYS A 304 23.90 7.39 24.76
C LYS A 304 24.32 6.43 25.87
N ALA A 305 24.32 5.15 25.55
CA ALA A 305 24.96 4.08 26.29
C ALA A 305 25.75 3.20 25.29
N GLU A 306 26.50 2.24 25.81
CA GLU A 306 27.21 1.28 24.95
C GLU A 306 26.21 0.50 24.09
N GLY A 307 26.40 0.50 22.76
CA GLY A 307 25.52 -0.18 21.80
C GLY A 307 24.09 0.37 21.70
N ARG A 308 23.79 1.52 22.32
CA ARG A 308 22.42 2.05 22.43
C ARG A 308 22.37 3.58 22.44
N ILE A 309 21.43 4.15 21.69
CA ILE A 309 21.07 5.57 21.77
C ILE A 309 19.56 5.71 21.83
N GLU A 310 19.04 6.34 22.88
CA GLU A 310 17.62 6.70 23.03
C GLU A 310 17.42 8.17 22.72
N PHE A 311 16.29 8.51 22.10
CA PHE A 311 15.95 9.89 21.77
C PHE A 311 14.44 10.04 21.54
N ASP A 312 13.96 11.29 21.59
CA ASP A 312 12.55 11.60 21.37
C ASP A 312 12.35 12.26 20.00
N ILE A 313 11.30 11.83 19.29
CA ILE A 313 10.80 12.45 18.07
C ILE A 313 9.48 13.12 18.39
N ILE A 314 9.49 14.46 18.41
CA ILE A 314 8.31 15.24 18.81
C ILE A 314 7.39 15.52 17.62
N GLN A 315 7.97 15.97 16.49
CA GLN A 315 7.25 16.26 15.25
C GLN A 315 8.01 15.64 14.07
N PRO A 316 7.64 14.41 13.65
CA PRO A 316 8.20 13.76 12.48
C PRO A 316 7.96 14.61 11.23
N TYR A 317 9.04 14.97 10.52
CA TYR A 317 8.98 15.83 9.33
C TYR A 317 10.16 15.57 8.37
N ARG A 318 11.42 15.66 8.84
CA ARG A 318 12.63 15.58 7.98
C ARG A 318 13.20 14.17 7.84
N GLY A 319 12.68 13.19 8.58
CA GLY A 319 13.31 11.88 8.70
C GLY A 319 14.47 11.90 9.69
N ILE A 320 15.25 10.82 9.68
CA ILE A 320 16.31 10.57 10.66
C ILE A 320 17.64 10.40 9.92
N GLN A 321 18.63 11.19 10.34
CA GLN A 321 20.01 11.06 9.88
C GLN A 321 20.87 10.43 10.96
N ILE A 322 21.66 9.43 10.58
CA ILE A 322 22.69 8.83 11.40
C ILE A 322 24.03 9.06 10.72
N GLU A 323 25.01 9.57 11.46
CA GLU A 323 26.40 9.72 11.02
C GLU A 323 27.30 8.90 11.95
N VAL A 324 28.11 8.02 11.38
CA VAL A 324 29.09 7.17 12.08
C VAL A 324 30.50 7.59 11.68
N SER A 325 31.36 7.83 12.66
CA SER A 325 32.77 8.14 12.45
C SER A 325 33.65 7.37 13.42
N ASP A 326 34.96 7.47 13.24
CA ASP A 326 35.95 6.95 14.20
C ASP A 326 35.72 5.47 14.56
N ILE A 327 35.37 4.66 13.55
CA ILE A 327 35.09 3.22 13.67
C ILE A 327 36.37 2.46 14.06
N ASP A 328 36.30 1.67 15.12
CA ASP A 328 37.37 0.76 15.53
C ASP A 328 37.48 -0.41 14.53
N PRO A 329 38.60 -0.57 13.81
CA PRO A 329 38.78 -1.67 12.86
C PRO A 329 38.78 -3.07 13.51
N ASN A 330 39.03 -3.18 14.82
CA ASN A 330 38.97 -4.45 15.55
C ASN A 330 37.57 -4.77 16.08
N ASN A 331 36.68 -3.77 16.12
CA ASN A 331 35.31 -3.91 16.59
C ASN A 331 34.37 -2.97 15.81
N PRO A 332 34.21 -3.18 14.49
CA PRO A 332 33.52 -2.21 13.63
C PRO A 332 32.04 -2.10 13.93
N VAL A 333 31.49 -0.90 13.73
CA VAL A 333 30.06 -0.61 13.89
C VAL A 333 29.25 -1.37 12.85
N LYS A 334 28.26 -2.14 13.30
CA LYS A 334 27.38 -2.98 12.47
C LYS A 334 26.06 -3.29 13.20
N ASP A 335 25.18 -4.03 12.53
CA ASP A 335 23.93 -4.55 13.11
C ASP A 335 23.09 -3.43 13.76
N MET A 336 22.88 -2.36 13.00
CA MET A 336 22.15 -1.18 13.46
C MET A 336 20.65 -1.36 13.26
N HIS A 337 19.85 -1.02 14.29
CA HIS A 337 18.40 -1.07 14.24
C HIS A 337 17.78 0.19 14.85
N LEU A 338 16.83 0.80 14.14
CA LEU A 338 16.15 2.03 14.56
C LEU A 338 14.65 1.76 14.70
N VAL A 339 14.18 1.61 15.94
CA VAL A 339 12.80 1.22 16.23
C VAL A 339 12.14 2.15 17.24
N HIS A 340 10.82 2.25 17.17
CA HIS A 340 10.06 2.88 18.24
C HIS A 340 10.19 2.04 19.52
N ILE A 341 10.22 2.67 20.70
CA ILE A 341 10.52 1.97 21.97
C ILE A 341 9.52 0.87 22.29
N THR A 342 8.28 0.98 21.80
CA THR A 342 7.23 -0.05 21.98
C THR A 342 7.51 -1.32 21.18
N ASP A 343 8.31 -1.20 20.12
CA ASP A 343 8.54 -2.27 19.14
C ASP A 343 9.87 -3.00 19.39
N GLU A 344 10.72 -2.45 20.26
CA GLU A 344 12.06 -2.97 20.58
C GLU A 344 12.05 -4.47 20.92
N ALA A 345 11.05 -4.93 21.65
CA ALA A 345 10.95 -6.33 22.07
C ALA A 345 10.44 -7.28 20.97
N THR A 346 9.89 -6.76 19.86
CA THR A 346 9.11 -7.56 18.88
C THR A 346 9.56 -7.45 17.44
N TYR A 347 10.29 -6.39 17.07
CA TYR A 347 10.59 -6.09 15.66
C TYR A 347 11.38 -7.19 14.94
N GLN A 348 12.19 -7.99 15.66
CA GLN A 348 12.92 -9.09 15.03
C GLN A 348 12.03 -10.30 14.73
N GLN A 349 11.03 -10.58 15.57
CA GLN A 349 10.10 -11.70 15.35
C GLN A 349 8.99 -11.35 14.35
N GLN A 350 8.58 -10.08 14.35
CA GLN A 350 7.54 -9.55 13.46
C GLN A 350 8.02 -8.15 13.01
N PRO A 351 8.70 -8.04 11.84
CA PRO A 351 9.40 -6.82 11.43
C PRO A 351 8.51 -5.77 10.77
N PHE A 352 7.26 -6.11 10.46
CA PHE A 352 6.37 -5.22 9.73
C PHE A 352 5.60 -4.30 10.67
N ASN A 353 5.39 -3.08 10.22
CA ASN A 353 4.55 -2.09 10.88
C ASN A 353 3.09 -2.58 10.94
N GLU A 354 2.48 -2.61 12.12
CA GLU A 354 1.13 -3.15 12.30
C GLU A 354 0.07 -2.35 11.53
N LYS A 355 0.22 -1.02 11.45
CA LYS A 355 -0.72 -0.19 10.71
C LYS A 355 -0.66 -0.52 9.23
N TRP A 356 0.53 -0.67 8.67
CA TRP A 356 0.68 -1.11 7.29
C TRP A 356 0.19 -2.55 7.06
N LEU A 357 0.47 -3.48 7.98
CA LEU A 357 -0.03 -4.85 7.89
C LEU A 357 -1.56 -4.90 7.82
N SER A 358 -2.25 -4.10 8.63
CA SER A 358 -3.72 -4.05 8.62
C SER A 358 -4.30 -3.60 7.27
N LEU A 359 -3.54 -2.79 6.51
CA LEU A 359 -3.92 -2.36 5.16
C LEU A 359 -3.86 -3.50 4.13
N LEU A 360 -3.19 -4.62 4.48
CA LEU A 360 -3.04 -5.77 3.59
C LEU A 360 -4.00 -6.92 3.90
N GLU A 361 -4.68 -6.89 5.04
CA GLU A 361 -5.63 -7.93 5.47
C GLU A 361 -6.74 -8.25 4.46
N PRO A 362 -7.31 -7.27 3.71
CA PRO A 362 -8.33 -7.56 2.69
C PRO A 362 -7.85 -8.43 1.53
N PHE A 363 -6.54 -8.56 1.32
CA PHE A 363 -5.99 -9.20 0.13
C PHE A 363 -5.61 -10.66 0.40
N SER A 364 -5.98 -11.53 -0.53
CA SER A 364 -5.68 -12.96 -0.52
C SER A 364 -4.36 -13.30 -1.20
N VAL A 365 -3.88 -12.43 -2.09
CA VAL A 365 -2.62 -12.58 -2.82
C VAL A 365 -1.80 -11.30 -2.70
N ILE A 366 -0.51 -11.41 -2.38
CA ILE A 366 0.41 -10.28 -2.29
C ILE A 366 1.51 -10.47 -3.33
N ARG A 367 1.63 -9.54 -4.29
CA ARG A 367 2.64 -9.60 -5.37
C ARG A 367 3.86 -8.74 -5.04
N PHE A 368 5.04 -9.35 -5.12
CA PHE A 368 6.33 -8.79 -4.69
C PHE A 368 7.19 -8.24 -5.85
N LYS A 369 6.54 -7.77 -6.92
CA LYS A 369 7.18 -7.21 -8.14
C LYS A 369 8.36 -6.29 -7.82
N ASP A 370 8.11 -5.25 -7.03
CA ASP A 370 9.12 -4.23 -6.76
C ASP A 370 10.09 -4.66 -5.65
N TRP A 371 9.64 -5.50 -4.71
CA TRP A 371 10.46 -5.85 -3.55
C TRP A 371 11.59 -6.81 -3.92
N GLY A 372 11.42 -7.68 -4.92
CA GLY A 372 12.51 -8.55 -5.35
C GLY A 372 13.49 -7.92 -6.35
N ARG A 373 13.21 -6.69 -6.84
CA ARG A 373 14.02 -5.94 -7.83
C ARG A 373 14.33 -6.75 -9.09
N MET A 374 13.31 -7.11 -9.86
CA MET A 374 13.46 -7.98 -11.04
C MET A 374 14.24 -7.35 -12.21
N ASP A 375 14.06 -6.04 -12.39
CA ASP A 375 14.46 -5.30 -13.59
C ASP A 375 15.25 -4.03 -13.25
N GLU A 376 15.91 -4.00 -12.09
CA GLU A 376 16.58 -2.78 -11.63
C GLU A 376 17.86 -2.47 -12.41
N LEU A 377 17.90 -1.22 -12.89
CA LEU A 377 19.00 -0.65 -13.65
C LEU A 377 20.10 -0.16 -12.70
N VAL A 378 21.28 -0.78 -12.77
CA VAL A 378 22.43 -0.37 -11.94
C VAL A 378 23.08 0.91 -12.47
N ASP A 379 23.19 1.07 -13.80
CA ASP A 379 23.71 2.28 -14.44
C ASP A 379 23.19 2.38 -15.90
N ILE A 380 23.00 3.60 -16.41
CA ILE A 380 22.71 3.84 -17.83
C ILE A 380 23.88 4.63 -18.40
N TYR A 381 24.76 3.94 -19.11
CA TYR A 381 25.67 4.61 -20.02
C TYR A 381 24.90 5.00 -21.29
N HIS A 382 24.66 6.30 -21.48
CA HIS A 382 24.09 6.86 -22.72
C HIS A 382 25.07 7.84 -23.35
N ASP A 383 25.59 7.47 -24.52
CA ASP A 383 26.54 8.29 -25.27
C ASP A 383 26.60 7.84 -26.73
N LEU A 384 27.31 8.62 -27.55
CA LEU A 384 27.72 8.24 -28.89
C LEU A 384 29.01 7.42 -28.81
N VAL A 385 28.92 6.15 -29.16
CA VAL A 385 30.07 5.24 -29.19
C VAL A 385 30.54 4.99 -30.61
N MET A 386 31.84 4.76 -30.78
CA MET A 386 32.42 4.44 -32.08
C MET A 386 32.27 2.95 -32.37
N VAL A 387 31.73 2.60 -33.53
CA VAL A 387 31.68 1.23 -34.01
C VAL A 387 33.05 0.86 -34.58
N ASP A 388 33.78 -0.04 -33.91
CA ASP A 388 35.04 -0.57 -34.44
C ASP A 388 34.75 -1.79 -35.35
N SER A 389 33.78 -2.64 -34.99
CA SER A 389 33.27 -3.76 -35.79
C SER A 389 31.80 -4.06 -35.44
N ALA A 390 31.16 -5.01 -36.13
CA ALA A 390 29.81 -5.46 -35.75
C ALA A 390 29.75 -6.12 -34.36
N THR A 391 30.89 -6.48 -33.76
CA THR A 391 30.97 -7.07 -32.42
C THR A 391 31.71 -6.19 -31.41
N ASP A 392 32.26 -5.06 -31.84
CA ASP A 392 33.14 -4.24 -31.01
C ASP A 392 32.71 -2.77 -31.01
N LEU A 393 32.37 -2.25 -29.83
CA LEU A 393 31.99 -0.86 -29.61
C LEU A 393 32.99 -0.17 -28.69
N ARG A 394 33.55 0.96 -29.10
CA ARG A 394 34.54 1.70 -28.33
C ARG A 394 33.93 2.93 -27.65
N LEU A 395 34.10 2.96 -26.33
CA LEU A 395 33.63 4.06 -25.48
C LEU A 395 34.54 5.31 -25.65
N PRO A 396 34.00 6.54 -25.57
CA PRO A 396 34.75 7.81 -25.61
C PRO A 396 35.63 8.04 -24.36
N SER A 397 36.59 8.96 -24.45
CA SER A 397 37.64 9.15 -23.42
C SER A 397 37.16 9.79 -22.13
N ALA A 398 35.95 10.36 -22.12
CA ALA A 398 35.32 10.98 -20.97
C ALA A 398 34.39 10.04 -20.17
N SER A 399 34.16 8.80 -20.63
CA SER A 399 33.42 7.81 -19.85
C SER A 399 34.29 7.38 -18.66
N GLY A 400 33.94 7.84 -17.47
CA GLY A 400 34.78 7.74 -16.26
C GLY A 400 35.31 6.34 -15.96
N GLU A 401 36.45 6.31 -15.27
CA GLU A 401 37.24 5.14 -14.82
C GLU A 401 36.47 4.13 -13.92
N ASN A 402 35.15 4.19 -13.84
CA ASN A 402 34.34 3.57 -12.79
C ASN A 402 33.26 2.61 -13.32
N THR A 403 33.52 1.86 -14.39
CA THR A 403 32.60 0.81 -14.86
C THR A 403 32.99 -0.54 -14.26
N ALA A 404 32.48 -0.82 -13.05
CA ALA A 404 32.44 -2.16 -12.50
C ALA A 404 31.38 -2.98 -13.25
N PHE A 405 31.65 -3.31 -14.52
CA PHE A 405 30.75 -4.11 -15.35
C PHE A 405 30.47 -5.47 -14.68
N ARG A 406 29.20 -5.80 -14.49
CA ARG A 406 28.73 -7.06 -13.88
C ARG A 406 28.01 -7.87 -14.94
N TYR A 407 28.40 -9.12 -15.15
CA TYR A 407 27.78 -9.97 -16.18
C TYR A 407 26.61 -10.76 -15.60
N PRO A 408 25.54 -11.00 -16.39
CA PRO A 408 25.34 -10.59 -17.78
C PRO A 408 24.89 -9.13 -17.93
N MET A 409 25.29 -8.47 -19.03
CA MET A 409 24.78 -7.12 -19.40
C MET A 409 24.24 -7.12 -20.82
N VAL A 410 23.26 -6.25 -21.09
CA VAL A 410 22.68 -6.08 -22.42
C VAL A 410 22.98 -4.68 -22.95
N ALA A 411 23.66 -4.61 -24.08
CA ALA A 411 23.82 -3.40 -24.87
C ALA A 411 22.62 -3.23 -25.81
N LYS A 412 21.86 -2.15 -25.62
CA LYS A 412 20.89 -1.62 -26.59
C LYS A 412 21.59 -0.57 -27.45
N VAL A 413 21.75 -0.89 -28.72
CA VAL A 413 22.45 -0.07 -29.72
C VAL A 413 21.43 0.45 -30.71
N ASN A 414 21.30 1.77 -30.84
CA ASN A 414 20.39 2.40 -31.80
C ASN A 414 21.19 3.03 -32.96
N ILE A 415 20.88 2.56 -34.17
CA ILE A 415 21.55 2.93 -35.41
C ILE A 415 20.51 3.50 -36.36
N GLY A 416 20.38 4.83 -36.41
CA GLY A 416 19.42 5.50 -37.30
C GLY A 416 17.98 5.03 -37.11
N GLY A 417 17.58 4.69 -35.87
CA GLY A 417 16.26 4.16 -35.53
C GLY A 417 16.17 2.63 -35.52
N LYS A 418 17.20 1.91 -36.01
CA LYS A 418 17.29 0.45 -35.94
C LYS A 418 17.95 0.04 -34.63
N ILE A 419 17.20 -0.66 -33.77
CA ILE A 419 17.66 -1.03 -32.43
C ILE A 419 18.12 -2.50 -32.43
N SER A 420 19.37 -2.75 -32.03
CA SER A 420 19.90 -4.07 -31.69
C SER A 420 20.05 -4.20 -30.18
N ARG A 421 19.61 -5.32 -29.60
CA ARG A 421 19.82 -5.64 -28.18
C ARG A 421 20.65 -6.91 -28.07
N VAL A 422 21.83 -6.81 -27.47
CA VAL A 422 22.86 -7.83 -27.53
C VAL A 422 23.59 -7.94 -26.20
N PHE A 423 23.94 -9.16 -25.79
CA PHE A 423 24.78 -9.35 -24.61
C PHE A 423 26.19 -8.79 -24.79
N VAL A 424 26.70 -8.10 -23.77
CA VAL A 424 28.13 -7.79 -23.67
C VAL A 424 28.84 -9.04 -23.15
N GLU A 425 29.82 -9.53 -23.90
CA GLU A 425 30.64 -10.68 -23.52
C GLU A 425 31.77 -10.26 -22.58
N ARG A 426 32.51 -9.20 -22.92
CA ARG A 426 33.58 -8.65 -22.07
C ARG A 426 33.81 -7.17 -22.34
N TYR A 427 34.37 -6.47 -21.36
CA TYR A 427 34.89 -5.11 -21.52
C TYR A 427 36.42 -5.12 -21.43
N ASP A 428 37.08 -4.52 -22.43
CA ASP A 428 38.51 -4.28 -22.43
C ASP A 428 38.80 -2.86 -21.95
N ALA A 429 39.29 -2.74 -20.72
CA ALA A 429 39.59 -1.44 -20.12
C ALA A 429 40.76 -0.72 -20.82
N SER A 430 41.69 -1.46 -21.45
CA SER A 430 42.87 -0.88 -22.09
C SER A 430 42.51 -0.15 -23.38
N THR A 431 41.59 -0.71 -24.15
CA THR A 431 41.10 -0.12 -25.41
C THR A 431 39.77 0.61 -25.24
N ARG A 432 39.12 0.43 -24.08
CA ARG A 432 37.76 0.88 -23.75
C ARG A 432 36.72 0.30 -24.70
N THR A 433 36.87 -0.98 -25.03
CA THR A 433 36.03 -1.69 -26.01
C THR A 433 35.07 -2.65 -25.32
N LEU A 434 33.78 -2.54 -25.64
CA LEU A 434 32.78 -3.54 -25.34
C LEU A 434 32.76 -4.57 -26.46
N HIS A 435 33.07 -5.81 -26.11
CA HIS A 435 32.96 -6.97 -27.00
C HIS A 435 31.57 -7.58 -26.83
N LEU A 436 30.82 -7.69 -27.92
CA LEU A 436 29.44 -8.15 -27.97
C LEU A 436 29.37 -9.62 -28.36
N LYS A 437 28.47 -10.36 -27.70
CA LYS A 437 28.32 -11.82 -27.88
C LYS A 437 27.75 -12.21 -29.24
N THR A 438 26.96 -11.35 -29.87
CA THR A 438 26.46 -11.54 -31.23
C THR A 438 26.67 -10.25 -32.03
N PRO A 439 26.87 -10.30 -33.35
CA PRO A 439 27.00 -9.08 -34.15
C PRO A 439 25.76 -8.19 -34.01
N ILE A 440 25.92 -6.87 -33.94
CA ILE A 440 24.82 -5.92 -34.20
C ILE A 440 24.50 -5.90 -35.70
N ASP A 441 23.34 -5.35 -36.04
CA ASP A 441 22.95 -5.24 -37.43
C ASP A 441 23.92 -4.29 -38.17
N SER A 442 24.53 -4.80 -39.26
CA SER A 442 25.72 -4.27 -39.95
C SER A 442 25.80 -2.74 -40.06
N VAL A 443 26.93 -2.18 -39.63
CA VAL A 443 27.33 -0.77 -39.73
C VAL A 443 28.77 -0.63 -40.20
N SER A 444 29.08 0.48 -40.86
CA SER A 444 30.45 0.82 -41.25
C SER A 444 31.32 1.15 -40.03
N ALA A 445 32.55 0.64 -40.01
CA ALA A 445 33.53 1.02 -39.01
C ALA A 445 33.72 2.56 -39.00
N GLY A 446 33.78 3.15 -37.80
CA GLY A 446 33.85 4.60 -37.60
C GLY A 446 32.51 5.32 -37.51
N ALA A 447 31.37 4.61 -37.59
CA ALA A 447 30.06 5.21 -37.31
C ALA A 447 29.89 5.53 -35.80
N GLN A 448 29.15 6.61 -35.50
CA GLN A 448 28.68 6.91 -34.15
C GLN A 448 27.28 6.36 -33.94
N VAL A 449 27.06 5.65 -32.82
CA VAL A 449 25.77 5.04 -32.48
C VAL A 449 25.38 5.33 -31.04
N GLU A 450 24.09 5.43 -30.76
CA GLU A 450 23.60 5.60 -29.40
C GLU A 450 23.66 4.25 -28.67
N LEU A 451 24.34 4.22 -27.52
CA LEU A 451 24.42 3.05 -26.66
C LEU A 451 23.56 3.25 -25.39
N THR A 452 22.98 2.16 -24.90
CA THR A 452 22.41 2.05 -23.56
C THR A 452 22.80 0.68 -23.01
N ILE A 453 23.44 0.63 -21.84
CA ILE A 453 23.80 -0.64 -21.18
C ILE A 453 22.78 -0.91 -20.08
N TYR A 454 22.28 -2.14 -20.04
CA TYR A 454 21.43 -2.67 -18.99
C TYR A 454 22.21 -3.70 -18.18
N ASP A 455 22.34 -3.47 -16.89
CA ASP A 455 22.84 -4.43 -15.88
C ASP A 455 21.65 -5.06 -15.16
N PHE A 456 21.85 -6.24 -14.58
CA PHE A 456 20.82 -7.02 -13.92
C PHE A 456 21.28 -7.45 -12.53
N VAL A 457 20.39 -7.29 -11.57
CA VAL A 457 20.62 -7.68 -10.18
C VAL A 457 20.14 -9.10 -9.91
N ASN A 458 20.60 -9.69 -8.80
CA ASN A 458 20.11 -10.97 -8.30
C ASN A 458 20.28 -12.13 -9.32
N VAL A 459 21.42 -12.17 -10.02
CA VAL A 459 21.75 -13.21 -11.01
C VAL A 459 21.98 -14.56 -10.32
N THR A 460 22.78 -14.56 -9.26
CA THR A 460 23.06 -15.75 -8.43
C THR A 460 22.47 -15.59 -7.03
N TRP A 461 22.23 -16.70 -6.32
CA TRP A 461 21.57 -16.70 -5.02
C TRP A 461 22.29 -15.87 -3.94
N GLU A 462 23.62 -15.78 -4.02
CA GLU A 462 24.47 -15.05 -3.09
C GLU A 462 24.38 -13.53 -3.29
N GLN A 463 23.93 -13.08 -4.46
CA GLN A 463 23.84 -11.65 -4.79
C GLN A 463 22.63 -10.96 -4.17
N ARG A 464 21.58 -11.73 -3.82
CA ARG A 464 20.34 -11.22 -3.22
C ARG A 464 20.57 -10.57 -1.86
N ALA A 465 19.59 -9.77 -1.42
CA ALA A 465 19.57 -9.28 -0.05
C ALA A 465 19.33 -10.43 0.94
N ARG A 466 20.14 -10.49 2.00
CA ARG A 466 19.91 -11.39 3.14
C ARG A 466 19.13 -10.63 4.21
N PRO A 467 18.42 -11.31 5.13
CA PRO A 467 17.70 -10.61 6.21
C PRO A 467 18.57 -9.65 7.04
N SER A 468 19.87 -9.91 7.13
CA SER A 468 20.89 -9.11 7.82
C SER A 468 21.45 -7.93 7.01
N THR A 469 21.13 -7.84 5.71
CA THR A 469 21.69 -6.80 4.84
C THR A 469 21.18 -5.43 5.27
N LEU A 470 22.09 -4.47 5.45
CA LEU A 470 21.80 -3.14 5.99
C LEU A 470 20.66 -2.45 5.23
N THR A 471 20.74 -2.42 3.90
CA THR A 471 19.74 -1.74 3.06
C THR A 471 18.87 -2.74 2.33
N GLN A 472 17.64 -2.91 2.82
CA GLN A 472 16.60 -3.74 2.18
C GLN A 472 15.85 -2.96 1.08
N ALA A 473 16.00 -1.63 1.01
CA ALA A 473 15.51 -0.81 -0.10
C ALA A 473 16.56 -0.64 -1.22
N SER A 474 17.62 -1.44 -1.25
CA SER A 474 18.75 -1.29 -2.18
C SER A 474 18.44 -1.91 -3.54
N SER A 475 19.43 -1.91 -4.43
CA SER A 475 19.32 -2.58 -5.72
C SER A 475 19.17 -4.10 -5.63
N LYS A 476 19.43 -4.69 -4.46
CA LYS A 476 19.21 -6.12 -4.20
C LYS A 476 17.76 -6.45 -3.83
N GLY A 477 16.97 -5.44 -3.48
CA GLY A 477 15.62 -5.62 -2.96
C GLY A 477 15.58 -6.10 -1.51
N LEU A 478 14.41 -6.57 -1.10
CA LEU A 478 14.16 -7.20 0.19
C LEU A 478 14.58 -8.68 0.12
N ALA A 479 15.00 -9.24 1.24
CA ALA A 479 15.21 -10.69 1.36
C ALA A 479 13.90 -11.47 1.11
N PHE A 480 13.97 -12.52 0.27
CA PHE A 480 12.83 -13.40 -0.03
C PHE A 480 12.30 -14.09 1.24
N GLU A 481 13.16 -14.38 2.21
CA GLU A 481 12.77 -14.91 3.52
C GLU A 481 11.80 -13.98 4.24
N THR A 482 12.02 -12.67 4.15
CA THR A 482 11.15 -11.65 4.75
C THR A 482 9.84 -11.53 3.97
N MET A 483 9.86 -11.63 2.63
CA MET A 483 8.61 -11.68 1.82
C MET A 483 7.74 -12.89 2.21
N ILE A 484 8.35 -14.07 2.40
CA ILE A 484 7.63 -15.28 2.83
C ILE A 484 7.11 -15.11 4.26
N GLN A 485 7.85 -14.44 5.14
CA GLN A 485 7.38 -14.12 6.49
C GLN A 485 6.13 -13.23 6.44
N LEU A 486 6.08 -12.23 5.56
CA LEU A 486 4.90 -11.40 5.36
C LEU A 486 3.69 -12.23 4.94
N ALA A 487 3.85 -13.05 3.90
CA ALA A 487 2.79 -13.93 3.41
C ALA A 487 2.26 -14.87 4.50
N ASN A 488 3.15 -15.45 5.31
CA ASN A 488 2.78 -16.29 6.43
C ASN A 488 2.02 -15.55 7.53
N LEU A 489 2.38 -14.29 7.82
CA LEU A 489 1.71 -13.46 8.82
C LEU A 489 0.30 -13.07 8.37
N LEU A 490 0.14 -12.71 7.09
CA LEU A 490 -1.14 -12.30 6.50
C LEU A 490 -2.05 -13.47 6.10
N GLU A 491 -1.50 -14.70 6.12
CA GLU A 491 -2.13 -15.88 5.51
C GLU A 491 -2.63 -15.56 4.09
N ALA A 492 -1.72 -15.00 3.29
CA ALA A 492 -1.95 -14.62 1.91
C ALA A 492 -0.94 -15.33 1.01
N ASP A 493 -1.40 -15.74 -0.17
CA ASP A 493 -0.54 -16.41 -1.15
C ASP A 493 0.49 -15.40 -1.70
N PRO A 494 1.80 -15.68 -1.60
CA PRO A 494 2.80 -14.83 -2.23
C PRO A 494 2.79 -15.02 -3.75
N TRP A 495 2.86 -13.92 -4.48
CA TRP A 495 3.18 -13.90 -5.89
C TRP A 495 4.58 -13.37 -6.11
N ILE A 496 5.47 -14.29 -6.49
CA ILE A 496 6.89 -14.09 -6.66
C ILE A 496 7.20 -13.97 -8.15
N SER A 497 7.67 -12.79 -8.55
CA SER A 497 8.39 -12.61 -9.80
C SER A 497 9.82 -13.13 -9.60
N VAL A 498 10.32 -13.94 -10.53
CA VAL A 498 11.72 -14.39 -10.54
C VAL A 498 12.59 -13.35 -11.28
N PRO A 499 13.76 -12.95 -10.73
CA PRO A 499 14.61 -11.93 -11.35
C PRO A 499 14.98 -12.28 -12.79
N THR A 500 15.02 -11.27 -13.64
CA THR A 500 15.15 -11.40 -15.10
C THR A 500 16.36 -12.23 -15.52
N ALA A 501 17.49 -12.00 -14.87
CA ALA A 501 18.75 -12.67 -15.18
C ALA A 501 19.08 -13.84 -14.24
N ALA A 502 18.15 -14.25 -13.37
CA ALA A 502 18.39 -15.33 -12.40
C ALA A 502 18.80 -16.64 -13.10
N ASP A 503 19.92 -17.21 -12.67
CA ASP A 503 20.36 -18.54 -13.09
C ASP A 503 19.52 -19.66 -12.45
N ASP A 504 19.73 -20.89 -12.89
CA ASP A 504 18.95 -22.04 -12.40
C ASP A 504 19.20 -22.33 -10.91
N ASP A 505 20.40 -22.06 -10.41
CA ASP A 505 20.75 -22.25 -8.99
C ASP A 505 19.98 -21.25 -8.12
N PHE A 506 19.85 -20.00 -8.56
CA PHE A 506 18.97 -19.02 -7.93
C PHE A 506 17.54 -19.53 -7.86
N VAL A 507 16.99 -20.01 -9.00
CA VAL A 507 15.60 -20.48 -9.07
C VAL A 507 15.38 -21.70 -8.17
N VAL A 508 16.32 -22.64 -8.13
CA VAL A 508 16.29 -23.81 -7.23
C VAL A 508 16.29 -23.38 -5.76
N ASN A 509 17.19 -22.47 -5.38
CA ASN A 509 17.28 -22.00 -3.99
C ASN A 509 16.06 -21.18 -3.58
N LEU A 510 15.51 -20.36 -4.48
CA LEU A 510 14.27 -19.63 -4.25
C LEU A 510 13.10 -20.59 -4.02
N ALA A 511 12.89 -21.54 -4.94
CA ALA A 511 11.84 -22.54 -4.82
C ALA A 511 11.98 -23.37 -3.52
N THR A 512 13.21 -23.74 -3.15
CA THR A 512 13.50 -24.49 -1.93
C THR A 512 13.18 -23.67 -0.68
N THR A 513 13.55 -22.38 -0.68
CA THR A 513 13.26 -21.45 0.41
C THR A 513 11.75 -21.29 0.60
N ILE A 514 11.00 -21.11 -0.49
CA ILE A 514 9.53 -21.01 -0.46
C ILE A 514 8.92 -22.31 0.06
N LYS A 515 9.30 -23.47 -0.50
CA LYS A 515 8.79 -24.79 -0.08
C LYS A 515 8.94 -25.02 1.42
N ASN A 516 10.12 -24.68 1.96
CA ASN A 516 10.49 -24.94 3.35
C ASN A 516 9.88 -23.95 4.35
N ARG A 517 9.63 -22.70 3.94
CA ARG A 517 9.23 -21.62 4.85
C ARG A 517 7.77 -21.19 4.70
N LEU A 518 7.16 -21.35 3.53
CA LEU A 518 5.77 -20.96 3.30
C LEU A 518 4.83 -21.94 4.00
N LYS A 519 3.87 -21.43 4.79
CA LYS A 519 2.86 -22.23 5.49
C LYS A 519 2.22 -23.25 4.53
N PRO A 520 2.08 -24.54 4.91
CA PRO A 520 1.61 -25.60 4.00
C PRO A 520 0.27 -25.35 3.31
N GLY A 521 -0.63 -24.58 3.94
CA GLY A 521 -1.94 -24.22 3.38
C GLY A 521 -1.92 -23.09 2.35
N LEU A 522 -0.79 -22.39 2.17
CA LEU A 522 -0.64 -21.32 1.19
C LEU A 522 -0.02 -21.84 -0.10
N LYS A 523 -0.44 -21.22 -1.22
CA LYS A 523 0.11 -21.43 -2.56
C LYS A 523 1.11 -20.34 -2.91
N CYS A 524 2.08 -20.65 -3.76
CA CYS A 524 2.98 -19.66 -4.35
C CYS A 524 2.62 -19.43 -5.81
N TYR A 525 2.28 -18.19 -6.16
CA TYR A 525 2.22 -17.74 -7.54
C TYR A 525 3.64 -17.47 -8.01
N VAL A 526 4.04 -18.03 -9.15
CA VAL A 526 5.38 -17.88 -9.72
C VAL A 526 5.28 -17.41 -11.17
N GLU A 527 6.02 -16.34 -11.48
CA GLU A 527 6.14 -15.80 -12.83
C GLU A 527 7.60 -15.49 -13.17
N TYR A 528 7.90 -15.46 -14.47
CA TYR A 528 9.19 -15.00 -14.96
C TYR A 528 9.16 -13.48 -15.21
N SER A 529 10.01 -12.74 -14.48
CA SER A 529 10.23 -11.28 -14.67
C SER A 529 8.95 -10.45 -14.50
N ASN A 530 9.08 -9.11 -14.63
CA ASN A 530 7.94 -8.22 -14.81
C ASN A 530 7.90 -7.65 -16.24
N GLU A 531 6.70 -7.56 -16.83
CA GLU A 531 6.43 -6.89 -18.10
C GLU A 531 7.51 -7.04 -19.21
N THR A 532 7.97 -8.26 -19.48
CA THR A 532 8.92 -8.50 -20.58
C THR A 532 8.35 -8.16 -21.95
N TRP A 533 7.05 -7.84 -22.03
CA TRP A 533 6.40 -7.32 -23.22
C TRP A 533 6.68 -5.82 -23.46
N ASN A 534 7.08 -5.07 -22.43
CA ASN A 534 7.18 -3.62 -22.48
C ASN A 534 8.58 -3.18 -22.94
N PHE A 535 8.66 -2.55 -24.12
CA PHE A 535 9.92 -2.20 -24.80
C PHE A 535 10.83 -1.25 -24.01
N ILE A 536 10.30 -0.55 -23.01
CA ILE A 536 11.08 0.34 -22.14
C ILE A 536 11.72 -0.38 -20.95
N TYR A 537 11.23 -1.56 -20.56
CA TYR A 537 11.78 -2.28 -19.41
C TYR A 537 13.02 -3.12 -19.77
N PRO A 538 14.00 -3.23 -18.86
CA PRO A 538 15.19 -4.06 -19.06
C PRO A 538 14.87 -5.53 -19.31
N GLY A 539 13.81 -6.06 -18.71
CA GLY A 539 13.32 -7.42 -18.95
C GLY A 539 13.03 -7.73 -20.42
N TYR A 540 12.45 -6.77 -21.17
CA TYR A 540 12.29 -6.92 -22.63
C TYR A 540 13.66 -7.00 -23.31
N ALA A 541 14.59 -6.13 -22.93
CA ALA A 541 15.90 -6.07 -23.56
C ALA A 541 16.70 -7.35 -23.36
N TYR A 542 16.67 -7.91 -22.15
CA TYR A 542 17.24 -9.21 -21.85
C TYR A 542 16.60 -10.33 -22.66
N SER A 543 15.27 -10.34 -22.73
CA SER A 543 14.52 -11.39 -23.42
C SER A 543 14.79 -11.40 -24.93
N GLU A 544 14.88 -10.22 -25.54
CA GLU A 544 15.26 -10.08 -26.95
C GLU A 544 16.72 -10.52 -27.20
N ALA A 545 17.65 -10.10 -26.33
CA ALA A 545 19.06 -10.49 -26.43
C ALA A 545 19.24 -12.01 -26.27
N LYS A 546 18.48 -12.66 -25.39
CA LYS A 546 18.47 -14.13 -25.24
C LYS A 546 17.90 -14.83 -26.45
N THR A 547 16.79 -14.33 -26.99
CA THR A 547 16.19 -14.86 -28.21
C THR A 547 17.20 -14.82 -29.36
N ARG A 548 17.93 -13.71 -29.52
CA ARG A 548 19.00 -13.59 -30.53
C ARG A 548 20.16 -14.56 -30.26
N GLN A 549 20.62 -14.64 -29.02
CA GLN A 549 21.73 -15.51 -28.62
C GLN A 549 21.44 -17.00 -28.91
N LEU A 550 20.20 -17.42 -28.69
CA LEU A 550 19.76 -18.81 -28.82
C LEU A 550 19.04 -19.09 -30.15
N GLU A 551 18.96 -18.10 -31.02
CA GLU A 551 18.25 -18.17 -32.31
C GLU A 551 16.81 -18.69 -32.18
N LEU A 552 16.11 -18.32 -31.11
CA LEU A 552 14.74 -18.77 -30.86
C LEU A 552 13.79 -18.17 -31.90
N GLN A 553 12.83 -18.99 -32.36
CA GLN A 553 11.84 -18.64 -33.38
C GLN A 553 10.41 -18.97 -32.89
N GLY A 554 9.40 -18.62 -33.70
CA GLY A 554 8.02 -19.06 -33.49
C GLY A 554 7.14 -18.14 -32.64
N ALA A 555 7.68 -17.01 -32.15
CA ALA A 555 6.89 -15.96 -31.52
C ALA A 555 6.68 -14.76 -32.45
N LEU A 556 5.56 -14.05 -32.28
CA LEU A 556 5.23 -12.86 -33.07
C LEU A 556 6.23 -11.72 -32.85
N ILE A 557 6.66 -11.53 -31.60
CA ILE A 557 7.74 -10.61 -31.22
C ILE A 557 8.90 -11.46 -30.66
N PRO A 558 10.16 -11.22 -31.08
CA PRO A 558 11.29 -12.06 -30.67
C PRO A 558 11.40 -12.29 -29.16
N ALA A 559 11.34 -11.23 -28.34
CA ALA A 559 11.45 -11.30 -26.88
C ALA A 559 10.45 -12.27 -26.21
N ASP A 560 9.29 -12.49 -26.83
CA ASP A 560 8.23 -13.33 -26.28
C ASP A 560 8.57 -14.83 -26.35
N ALA A 561 9.42 -15.24 -27.29
CA ALA A 561 9.92 -16.61 -27.36
C ALA A 561 10.76 -16.95 -26.11
N TRP A 562 11.66 -16.04 -25.72
CA TRP A 562 12.42 -16.21 -24.48
C TRP A 562 11.53 -16.14 -23.24
N HIS A 563 10.53 -15.27 -23.20
CA HIS A 563 9.59 -15.24 -22.07
C HIS A 563 8.91 -16.61 -21.87
N ALA A 564 8.35 -17.18 -22.94
CA ALA A 564 7.69 -18.49 -22.89
C ALA A 564 8.68 -19.62 -22.54
N TYR A 565 9.88 -19.59 -23.14
CA TYR A 565 10.98 -20.52 -22.85
C TYR A 565 11.34 -20.50 -21.36
N ARG A 566 11.70 -19.32 -20.84
CA ARG A 566 12.25 -19.19 -19.48
C ARG A 566 11.19 -19.39 -18.40
N ALA A 567 9.95 -18.95 -18.65
CA ALA A 567 8.82 -19.25 -17.76
C ALA A 567 8.62 -20.76 -17.63
N THR A 568 8.65 -21.50 -18.76
CA THR A 568 8.50 -22.97 -18.75
C THR A 568 9.63 -23.64 -17.95
N GLU A 569 10.89 -23.23 -18.15
CA GLU A 569 12.02 -23.75 -17.34
C GLU A 569 11.82 -23.50 -15.85
N ILE A 570 11.45 -22.27 -15.47
CA ILE A 570 11.21 -21.91 -14.07
C ILE A 570 10.09 -22.77 -13.48
N PHE A 571 9.00 -22.98 -14.22
CA PHE A 571 7.91 -23.85 -13.76
C PHE A 571 8.41 -25.26 -13.52
N LYS A 572 9.15 -25.87 -14.45
CA LYS A 572 9.74 -27.21 -14.29
C LYS A 572 10.70 -27.30 -13.10
N ILE A 573 11.51 -26.26 -12.85
CA ILE A 573 12.41 -26.21 -11.68
C ILE A 573 11.58 -26.20 -10.39
N PHE A 574 10.57 -25.34 -10.30
CA PHE A 574 9.68 -25.29 -9.14
C PHE A 574 8.95 -26.63 -8.93
N ASN A 575 8.45 -27.25 -10.01
CA ASN A 575 7.80 -28.57 -9.96
C ASN A 575 8.72 -29.61 -9.34
N ARG A 576 9.95 -29.72 -9.86
CA ARG A 576 10.97 -30.65 -9.36
C ARG A 576 11.26 -30.44 -7.87
N VAL A 577 11.40 -29.18 -7.44
CA VAL A 577 11.66 -28.85 -6.03
C VAL A 577 10.45 -29.21 -5.16
N PHE A 578 9.23 -28.93 -5.61
CA PHE A 578 8.00 -29.23 -4.86
C PHE A 578 7.60 -30.72 -4.94
N GLY A 579 8.16 -31.50 -5.87
CA GLY A 579 7.79 -32.88 -6.12
C GLY A 579 6.49 -33.01 -6.93
N GLU A 580 6.20 -32.03 -7.77
CA GLU A 580 5.01 -31.98 -8.62
C GLU A 580 5.32 -32.37 -10.07
N ALA A 581 4.32 -32.88 -10.79
CA ALA A 581 4.46 -33.19 -12.21
C ALA A 581 4.45 -31.92 -13.08
N ASP A 582 5.07 -32.00 -14.26
CA ASP A 582 5.15 -30.86 -15.17
C ASP A 582 3.82 -30.47 -15.80
N LEU A 583 2.94 -31.45 -16.03
CA LEU A 583 1.64 -31.22 -16.66
C LEU A 583 0.52 -31.21 -15.61
N PRO A 584 -0.44 -30.26 -15.70
CA PRO A 584 -1.54 -30.13 -14.75
C PRO A 584 -2.33 -31.41 -14.53
N GLU A 585 -2.57 -32.21 -15.58
CA GLU A 585 -3.41 -33.41 -15.53
C GLU A 585 -2.85 -34.51 -14.61
N ALA A 586 -1.54 -34.47 -14.32
CA ALA A 586 -0.86 -35.42 -13.44
C ALA A 586 -0.68 -34.89 -12.00
N ARG A 587 -1.11 -33.66 -11.71
CA ARG A 587 -1.00 -33.05 -10.37
C ARG A 587 -2.28 -33.33 -9.57
N GLN A 588 -2.14 -33.69 -8.30
CA GLN A 588 -3.32 -33.95 -7.44
C GLN A 588 -3.60 -32.84 -6.43
N ASN A 589 -2.59 -32.11 -5.94
CA ASN A 589 -2.74 -31.01 -4.97
C ASN A 589 -1.55 -30.03 -5.09
N SER A 590 -1.58 -29.15 -6.10
CA SER A 590 -0.49 -28.19 -6.36
C SER A 590 -0.42 -27.11 -5.28
N ARG A 591 0.78 -26.86 -4.75
CA ARG A 591 1.10 -25.67 -3.93
C ARG A 591 1.61 -24.50 -4.76
N LEU A 592 1.60 -24.65 -6.08
CA LEU A 592 2.10 -23.67 -7.03
C LEU A 592 0.97 -23.17 -7.93
N VAL A 593 1.05 -21.90 -8.31
CA VAL A 593 0.27 -21.31 -9.41
C VAL A 593 1.27 -20.73 -10.40
N ARG A 594 1.41 -21.37 -11.55
CA ARG A 594 2.38 -21.01 -12.59
C ARG A 594 1.74 -20.00 -13.52
N VAL A 595 2.32 -18.80 -13.59
CA VAL A 595 1.69 -17.66 -14.25
C VAL A 595 2.46 -17.26 -15.50
N LEU A 596 1.79 -17.32 -16.65
CA LEU A 596 2.24 -16.63 -17.86
C LEU A 596 1.63 -15.22 -17.85
N THR A 597 2.42 -14.22 -18.24
CA THR A 597 1.98 -12.81 -18.20
C THR A 597 1.87 -12.22 -19.60
N ALA A 598 0.91 -11.31 -19.80
CA ALA A 598 0.75 -10.59 -21.05
C ALA A 598 0.16 -9.19 -20.85
N GLN A 599 -0.09 -8.46 -21.94
CA GLN A 599 -0.66 -7.12 -21.91
C GLN A 599 -2.02 -7.11 -22.62
N THR A 600 -3.01 -6.47 -22.01
CA THR A 600 -4.43 -6.54 -22.46
C THR A 600 -4.70 -5.97 -23.84
N ALA A 601 -4.04 -4.88 -24.22
CA ALA A 601 -4.15 -4.27 -25.54
C ALA A 601 -3.40 -5.06 -26.65
N TYR A 602 -2.47 -5.95 -26.31
CA TYR A 602 -1.69 -6.74 -27.27
C TYR A 602 -2.18 -8.19 -27.39
N PHE A 603 -3.48 -8.35 -27.59
CA PHE A 603 -4.15 -9.66 -27.63
C PHE A 603 -3.46 -10.72 -28.50
N LYS A 604 -3.12 -10.40 -29.76
CA LYS A 604 -2.44 -11.35 -30.67
C LYS A 604 -1.04 -11.75 -30.18
N ARG A 605 -0.31 -10.79 -29.62
CA ARG A 605 1.01 -11.01 -29.03
C ARG A 605 0.91 -11.94 -27.84
N ALA A 606 -0.07 -11.70 -26.97
CA ALA A 606 -0.31 -12.53 -25.81
C ALA A 606 -0.61 -14.00 -26.17
N LYS A 607 -1.49 -14.22 -27.16
CA LYS A 607 -1.74 -15.58 -27.69
C LYS A 607 -0.47 -16.24 -28.22
N SER A 608 0.42 -15.46 -28.85
CA SER A 608 1.70 -15.97 -29.34
C SER A 608 2.60 -16.48 -28.24
N VAL A 609 2.59 -15.91 -27.02
CA VAL A 609 3.34 -16.43 -25.87
C VAL A 609 2.78 -17.77 -25.42
N MET A 610 1.44 -17.85 -25.30
CA MET A 610 0.73 -19.04 -24.81
C MET A 610 0.93 -20.24 -25.73
N ASP A 611 0.81 -20.01 -27.03
CA ASP A 611 0.86 -21.05 -28.05
C ASP A 611 2.30 -21.34 -28.51
N TRP A 612 3.29 -20.61 -27.99
CA TRP A 612 4.69 -20.80 -28.33
C TRP A 612 5.16 -22.21 -27.96
N LYS A 613 5.98 -22.80 -28.83
CA LYS A 613 6.59 -24.12 -28.68
C LYS A 613 8.06 -24.02 -29.01
N MET A 614 8.89 -24.75 -28.28
CA MET A 614 10.30 -24.87 -28.65
C MET A 614 10.44 -25.56 -30.03
N PRO A 615 11.16 -24.97 -30.98
CA PRO A 615 11.43 -25.60 -32.27
C PRO A 615 12.08 -26.98 -32.13
N GLY A 616 11.73 -27.90 -33.03
CA GLY A 616 12.27 -29.26 -33.05
C GLY A 616 11.82 -30.16 -31.89
N ASN A 617 10.78 -29.77 -31.15
CA ASN A 617 10.30 -30.48 -29.95
C ASN A 617 11.36 -30.62 -28.85
N ALA A 618 12.32 -29.70 -28.80
CA ALA A 618 13.37 -29.70 -27.77
C ALA A 618 12.83 -29.20 -26.41
N GLN A 619 13.67 -29.34 -25.38
CA GLN A 619 13.46 -28.69 -24.09
C GLN A 619 13.42 -27.15 -24.27
N PRO A 620 12.61 -26.43 -23.49
CA PRO A 620 11.90 -26.89 -22.29
C PRO A 620 10.46 -27.35 -22.55
N THR A 621 9.90 -27.20 -23.75
CA THR A 621 8.47 -27.48 -23.96
C THR A 621 8.16 -28.88 -24.48
N ASP A 622 9.16 -29.63 -24.94
CA ASP A 622 9.00 -31.01 -25.41
C ASP A 622 7.90 -31.17 -26.48
N GLY A 623 7.78 -30.16 -27.36
CA GLY A 623 6.78 -30.11 -28.44
C GLY A 623 5.37 -29.68 -28.02
N LEU A 624 5.14 -29.45 -26.72
CA LEU A 624 3.90 -28.89 -26.20
C LEU A 624 3.93 -27.35 -26.19
N PRO A 625 2.76 -26.68 -26.30
CA PRO A 625 2.68 -25.23 -26.17
C PRO A 625 2.91 -24.79 -24.71
N ALA A 626 3.49 -23.61 -24.51
CA ALA A 626 3.87 -23.09 -23.19
C ALA A 626 2.71 -23.08 -22.19
N TYR A 627 1.47 -22.80 -22.66
CA TYR A 627 0.28 -22.81 -21.80
C TYR A 627 0.05 -24.16 -21.08
N LYS A 628 0.53 -25.28 -21.63
CA LYS A 628 0.39 -26.61 -21.00
C LYS A 628 1.17 -26.77 -19.71
N PHE A 629 2.12 -25.87 -19.44
CA PHE A 629 2.92 -25.88 -18.22
C PHE A 629 2.46 -24.84 -17.20
N ALA A 630 1.48 -24.00 -17.54
CA ALA A 630 0.98 -22.91 -16.72
C ALA A 630 -0.41 -23.22 -16.12
N ASP A 631 -0.73 -22.57 -15.01
CA ASP A 631 -2.02 -22.70 -14.31
C ASP A 631 -2.90 -21.46 -14.53
N ALA A 632 -2.28 -20.29 -14.68
CA ALA A 632 -2.98 -19.03 -14.84
C ALA A 632 -2.36 -18.16 -15.93
N TRP A 633 -3.22 -17.38 -16.59
CA TRP A 633 -2.81 -16.33 -17.50
C TRP A 633 -3.17 -14.98 -16.88
N ALA A 634 -2.13 -14.18 -16.61
CA ALA A 634 -2.28 -12.86 -16.04
C ALA A 634 -2.17 -11.76 -17.10
N SER A 635 -3.05 -10.77 -17.00
CA SER A 635 -3.00 -9.56 -17.83
C SER A 635 -3.17 -8.28 -17.02
N THR A 636 -2.88 -7.13 -17.62
CA THR A 636 -3.22 -5.82 -17.04
C THR A 636 -4.73 -5.56 -17.10
N ALA A 637 -5.30 -4.78 -16.19
CA ALA A 637 -6.72 -4.39 -16.28
C ALA A 637 -6.93 -2.94 -15.81
N TYR A 638 -6.33 -2.02 -16.58
CA TYR A 638 -6.52 -0.59 -16.38
C TYR A 638 -7.82 -0.12 -16.99
N PHE A 639 -8.61 0.63 -16.22
CA PHE A 639 -9.83 1.30 -16.69
C PHE A 639 -9.67 2.82 -16.56
N GLY A 640 -10.32 3.60 -17.41
CA GLY A 640 -10.13 5.04 -17.43
C GLY A 640 -10.99 5.72 -18.48
N PHE A 641 -10.40 6.72 -19.11
CA PHE A 641 -10.93 7.35 -20.30
C PHE A 641 -9.76 7.64 -21.25
N LYS A 642 -10.04 7.66 -22.55
CA LYS A 642 -9.05 8.01 -23.56
C LYS A 642 -9.02 9.51 -23.74
N ASP A 643 -7.84 10.09 -23.55
CA ASP A 643 -7.58 11.50 -23.81
C ASP A 643 -6.53 11.64 -24.92
N ASP A 644 -6.42 12.84 -25.48
CA ASP A 644 -5.32 13.18 -26.37
C ASP A 644 -4.02 13.46 -25.58
N LYS A 645 -2.93 13.72 -26.31
CA LYS A 645 -1.61 13.97 -25.71
C LYS A 645 -1.54 15.27 -24.90
N ASP A 646 -2.49 16.18 -25.13
CA ASP A 646 -2.53 17.51 -24.52
C ASP A 646 -3.53 17.57 -23.34
N GLY A 647 -4.31 16.50 -23.13
CA GLY A 647 -5.22 16.35 -22.00
C GLY A 647 -6.53 17.12 -22.19
N THR A 648 -6.99 17.33 -23.43
CA THR A 648 -8.14 18.19 -23.73
C THR A 648 -9.43 17.71 -23.07
N LEU A 649 -9.67 16.40 -23.00
CA LEU A 649 -10.85 15.85 -22.34
C LEU A 649 -10.79 16.08 -20.83
N LEU A 650 -9.67 15.75 -20.20
CA LEU A 650 -9.43 15.99 -18.79
C LEU A 650 -9.56 17.48 -18.45
N GLU A 651 -9.09 18.38 -19.32
CA GLU A 651 -9.17 19.83 -19.12
C GLU A 651 -10.62 20.32 -19.08
N ARG A 652 -11.42 19.97 -20.08
CA ARG A 652 -12.78 20.53 -20.27
C ARG A 652 -13.86 19.88 -19.41
N SER A 653 -13.69 18.63 -19.00
CA SER A 653 -14.75 17.85 -18.36
C SER A 653 -14.88 18.06 -16.85
N SER A 654 -16.08 17.89 -16.33
CA SER A 654 -16.35 17.86 -14.88
C SER A 654 -15.85 16.54 -14.25
N PHE A 655 -15.82 16.45 -12.93
CA PHE A 655 -15.49 15.17 -12.28
C PHE A 655 -16.59 14.13 -12.52
N ASP A 656 -17.87 14.51 -12.44
CA ASP A 656 -18.98 13.59 -12.70
C ASP A 656 -18.90 12.99 -14.11
N GLU A 657 -18.62 13.82 -15.14
CA GLU A 657 -18.44 13.33 -16.51
C GLU A 657 -17.26 12.36 -16.63
N LEU A 658 -16.14 12.64 -15.95
CA LEU A 658 -14.97 11.76 -15.95
C LEU A 658 -15.17 10.47 -15.15
N ILE A 659 -16.06 10.48 -14.14
CA ILE A 659 -16.49 9.30 -13.41
C ILE A 659 -17.40 8.44 -14.31
N ASP A 660 -18.36 9.04 -15.00
CA ASP A 660 -19.25 8.34 -15.93
C ASP A 660 -18.46 7.67 -17.07
N LEU A 661 -17.48 8.36 -17.63
CA LEU A 661 -16.61 7.79 -18.67
C LEU A 661 -15.80 6.58 -18.18
N GLN A 662 -15.38 6.56 -16.90
CA GLN A 662 -14.71 5.40 -16.33
C GLN A 662 -15.66 4.22 -16.15
N LEU A 663 -16.91 4.47 -15.75
CA LEU A 663 -17.94 3.43 -15.65
C LEU A 663 -18.26 2.84 -17.03
N ASP A 664 -18.33 3.68 -18.07
CA ASP A 664 -18.51 3.25 -19.44
C ASP A 664 -17.34 2.38 -19.93
N ASP A 665 -16.09 2.78 -19.64
CA ASP A 665 -14.91 1.99 -20.00
C ASP A 665 -14.90 0.63 -19.28
N ILE A 666 -15.23 0.59 -17.97
CA ILE A 666 -15.41 -0.67 -17.23
C ILE A 666 -16.47 -1.54 -17.92
N ASN A 667 -17.66 -1.00 -18.20
CA ASN A 667 -18.72 -1.78 -18.85
C ASN A 667 -18.29 -2.31 -20.24
N SER A 668 -17.58 -1.51 -21.01
CA SER A 668 -17.04 -1.88 -22.33
C SER A 668 -15.95 -2.96 -22.24
N MET A 669 -15.04 -2.85 -21.28
CA MET A 669 -13.94 -3.80 -21.08
C MET A 669 -14.44 -5.21 -20.72
N PHE A 670 -15.49 -5.30 -19.91
CA PHE A 670 -16.12 -6.59 -19.55
C PHE A 670 -17.10 -7.06 -20.63
N GLY A 671 -17.88 -6.15 -21.20
CA GLY A 671 -18.94 -6.43 -22.18
C GLY A 671 -19.97 -7.45 -21.69
N THR A 672 -20.70 -8.03 -22.63
CA THR A 672 -21.70 -9.08 -22.37
C THR A 672 -21.26 -10.42 -22.93
N LYS A 673 -22.04 -11.49 -22.74
CA LYS A 673 -21.73 -12.79 -23.36
C LYS A 673 -21.84 -12.73 -24.90
N SER A 674 -22.80 -11.98 -25.44
CA SER A 674 -23.01 -11.83 -26.88
C SER A 674 -22.07 -10.82 -27.51
N GLU A 675 -21.64 -9.82 -26.75
CA GLU A 675 -20.71 -8.77 -27.19
C GLU A 675 -19.57 -8.66 -26.17
N PRO A 676 -18.59 -9.60 -26.21
CA PRO A 676 -17.55 -9.68 -25.19
C PRO A 676 -16.56 -8.52 -25.32
N GLY A 677 -16.34 -7.83 -24.20
CA GLY A 677 -15.27 -6.85 -24.05
C GLY A 677 -13.89 -7.51 -23.99
N ILE A 678 -12.83 -6.71 -24.02
CA ILE A 678 -11.45 -7.24 -24.10
C ILE A 678 -11.10 -8.18 -22.94
N LEU A 679 -11.54 -7.90 -21.70
CA LEU A 679 -11.26 -8.77 -20.55
C LEU A 679 -11.99 -10.11 -20.69
N ARG A 680 -13.24 -10.10 -21.19
CA ARG A 680 -14.00 -11.33 -21.44
C ARG A 680 -13.39 -12.14 -22.58
N GLN A 681 -12.85 -11.49 -23.62
CA GLN A 681 -12.13 -12.19 -24.69
C GLN A 681 -10.83 -12.86 -24.19
N LEU A 682 -10.04 -12.16 -23.38
CA LEU A 682 -8.84 -12.73 -22.75
C LEU A 682 -9.20 -13.93 -21.86
N PHE A 683 -10.22 -13.77 -21.03
CA PHE A 683 -10.78 -14.86 -20.23
C PHE A 683 -11.18 -16.07 -21.10
N GLN A 684 -11.94 -15.86 -22.19
CA GLN A 684 -12.38 -16.95 -23.06
C GLN A 684 -11.21 -17.72 -23.65
N GLU A 685 -10.13 -17.04 -24.02
CA GLU A 685 -8.90 -17.66 -24.51
C GLU A 685 -8.12 -18.42 -23.42
N ALA A 686 -8.09 -17.91 -22.18
CA ALA A 686 -7.52 -18.62 -21.03
C ALA A 686 -8.31 -19.90 -20.73
N ASN A 687 -9.64 -19.78 -20.66
CA ASN A 687 -10.54 -20.87 -20.33
C ASN A 687 -10.55 -21.95 -21.41
N ALA A 688 -10.48 -21.58 -22.69
CA ALA A 688 -10.32 -22.54 -23.79
C ALA A 688 -9.04 -23.37 -23.71
N ARG A 689 -8.04 -22.90 -22.95
CA ARG A 689 -6.77 -23.59 -22.67
C ARG A 689 -6.75 -24.27 -21.30
N GLY A 690 -7.86 -24.25 -20.55
CA GLY A 690 -7.96 -24.82 -19.21
C GLY A 690 -7.18 -24.04 -18.15
N MET A 691 -6.97 -22.73 -18.36
CA MET A 691 -6.23 -21.87 -17.45
C MET A 691 -7.14 -20.86 -16.77
N GLN A 692 -6.78 -20.51 -15.53
CA GLN A 692 -7.43 -19.44 -14.79
C GLN A 692 -7.04 -18.08 -15.39
N PHE A 693 -8.01 -17.18 -15.58
CA PHE A 693 -7.72 -15.79 -15.92
C PHE A 693 -7.58 -14.94 -14.65
N ILE A 694 -6.47 -14.22 -14.53
CA ILE A 694 -6.16 -13.35 -13.39
C ILE A 694 -5.63 -12.00 -13.89
N THR A 695 -5.55 -11.02 -12.99
CA THR A 695 -4.87 -9.75 -13.28
C THR A 695 -3.63 -9.61 -12.40
N TYR A 696 -2.53 -9.11 -12.94
CA TYR A 696 -1.32 -8.81 -12.15
C TYR A 696 -1.23 -7.32 -11.78
N GLU A 697 -1.86 -6.45 -12.57
CA GLU A 697 -1.91 -5.01 -12.34
C GLU A 697 -3.23 -4.45 -12.87
N ALA A 698 -4.04 -3.89 -11.98
CA ALA A 698 -5.36 -3.38 -12.29
C ALA A 698 -5.71 -2.14 -11.46
N GLY A 699 -6.67 -1.35 -11.96
CA GLY A 699 -7.12 -0.12 -11.30
C GLY A 699 -7.28 1.03 -12.27
N ALA A 700 -7.50 2.23 -11.73
CA ALA A 700 -7.69 3.44 -12.52
C ALA A 700 -6.40 3.83 -13.28
N GLY A 701 -6.47 3.82 -14.61
CA GLY A 701 -5.43 4.19 -15.57
C GLY A 701 -5.39 5.66 -15.96
N ILE A 702 -5.84 6.56 -15.08
CA ILE A 702 -5.94 7.99 -15.37
C ILE A 702 -4.54 8.62 -15.36
N VAL A 703 -4.12 9.22 -16.46
CA VAL A 703 -2.84 9.94 -16.56
C VAL A 703 -3.06 11.34 -17.11
N ALA A 704 -2.21 12.28 -16.70
CA ALA A 704 -2.20 13.65 -17.20
C ALA A 704 -0.90 13.92 -17.99
N PRO A 705 -0.90 14.81 -18.99
CA PRO A 705 0.31 15.17 -19.70
C PRO A 705 1.38 15.72 -18.75
N ALA A 706 2.60 15.16 -18.81
CA ALA A 706 3.67 15.48 -17.86
C ALA A 706 4.08 16.97 -17.84
N HIS A 707 3.80 17.70 -18.92
CA HIS A 707 4.11 19.13 -19.07
C HIS A 707 2.99 20.06 -18.57
N ARG A 708 1.80 19.52 -18.25
CA ARG A 708 0.61 20.26 -17.79
C ARG A 708 0.42 20.09 -16.29
N LYS A 709 1.08 20.94 -15.48
CA LYS A 709 1.00 20.87 -14.00
C LYS A 709 -0.43 20.98 -13.48
N ASP A 710 -1.23 21.85 -14.09
CA ASP A 710 -2.65 22.06 -13.77
C ASP A 710 -3.47 20.77 -13.94
N LEU A 711 -3.25 20.04 -15.04
CA LEU A 711 -3.94 18.77 -15.30
C LEU A 711 -3.42 17.63 -14.42
N ILE A 712 -2.15 17.63 -14.05
CA ILE A 712 -1.61 16.70 -13.03
C ILE A 712 -2.35 16.87 -11.70
N ILE A 713 -2.56 18.12 -11.28
CA ILE A 713 -3.32 18.41 -10.06
C ILE A 713 -4.78 17.99 -10.21
N LYS A 714 -5.41 18.26 -11.37
CA LYS A 714 -6.80 17.87 -11.64
C LYS A 714 -7.00 16.36 -11.59
N ALA A 715 -6.14 15.58 -12.26
CA ALA A 715 -6.17 14.13 -12.23
C ALA A 715 -5.91 13.57 -10.83
N GLY A 716 -4.99 14.17 -10.07
CA GLY A 716 -4.75 13.82 -8.67
C GLY A 716 -5.99 14.03 -7.80
N ARG A 717 -6.68 15.16 -7.95
CA ARG A 717 -7.93 15.46 -7.24
C ARG A 717 -9.08 14.55 -7.67
N LEU A 718 -9.20 14.19 -8.95
CA LEU A 718 -10.16 13.20 -9.42
C LEU A 718 -9.93 11.85 -8.74
N ASN A 719 -8.67 11.42 -8.61
CA ASN A 719 -8.33 10.18 -7.89
C ASN A 719 -8.59 10.22 -6.37
N GLN A 720 -8.83 11.41 -5.80
CA GLN A 720 -9.22 11.63 -4.40
C GLN A 720 -10.72 11.83 -4.23
N ASP A 721 -11.46 12.01 -5.34
CA ASP A 721 -12.88 12.30 -5.34
C ASP A 721 -13.69 11.09 -4.85
N GLN A 722 -14.79 11.35 -4.15
CA GLN A 722 -15.66 10.28 -3.63
C GLN A 722 -16.29 9.44 -4.75
N GLY A 723 -16.45 9.97 -5.97
CA GLY A 723 -16.88 9.19 -7.13
C GLY A 723 -15.99 8.00 -7.45
N MET A 724 -14.71 8.02 -7.06
CA MET A 724 -13.81 6.86 -7.24
C MET A 724 -14.24 5.63 -6.43
N HIS A 725 -14.98 5.81 -5.34
CA HIS A 725 -15.59 4.70 -4.60
C HIS A 725 -16.61 3.95 -5.47
N VAL A 726 -17.46 4.70 -6.18
CA VAL A 726 -18.45 4.16 -7.14
C VAL A 726 -17.75 3.42 -8.28
N VAL A 727 -16.69 4.00 -8.85
CA VAL A 727 -15.91 3.40 -9.94
C VAL A 727 -15.29 2.05 -9.52
N TYR A 728 -14.63 2.01 -8.36
CA TYR A 728 -13.99 0.78 -7.88
C TYR A 728 -15.02 -0.29 -7.51
N ASN A 729 -16.14 0.07 -6.88
CA ASN A 729 -17.22 -0.86 -6.58
C ASN A 729 -17.83 -1.46 -7.86
N ALA A 730 -18.10 -0.64 -8.87
CA ALA A 730 -18.60 -1.12 -10.16
C ALA A 730 -17.64 -2.12 -10.81
N MET A 731 -16.33 -1.84 -10.78
CA MET A 731 -15.32 -2.77 -11.28
C MET A 731 -15.31 -4.08 -10.49
N PHE A 732 -15.30 -4.02 -9.15
CA PHE A 732 -15.27 -5.22 -8.32
C PHE A 732 -16.52 -6.08 -8.49
N GLN A 733 -17.67 -5.44 -8.69
CA GLN A 733 -18.92 -6.12 -9.02
C GLN A 733 -18.80 -6.85 -10.36
N LYS A 734 -18.29 -6.21 -11.42
CA LYS A 734 -18.09 -6.86 -12.73
C LYS A 734 -17.14 -8.05 -12.68
N TRP A 735 -16.06 -7.94 -11.91
CA TRP A 735 -15.15 -9.07 -11.69
C TRP A 735 -15.83 -10.20 -10.90
N SER A 736 -16.61 -9.86 -9.87
CA SER A 736 -17.39 -10.83 -9.10
C SER A 736 -18.46 -11.53 -9.93
N GLU A 737 -19.13 -10.82 -10.85
CA GLU A 737 -20.11 -11.39 -11.77
C GLU A 737 -19.46 -12.46 -12.67
N LEU A 738 -18.28 -12.18 -13.23
CA LEU A 738 -17.51 -13.18 -13.99
C LEU A 738 -17.12 -14.37 -13.11
N TYR A 739 -16.64 -14.13 -11.90
CA TYR A 739 -16.26 -15.18 -10.97
C TYR A 739 -17.44 -16.08 -10.58
N GLN A 740 -18.62 -15.51 -10.37
CA GLN A 740 -19.85 -16.26 -10.11
C GLN A 740 -20.32 -17.05 -11.32
N GLU A 741 -20.16 -16.48 -12.51
CA GLU A 741 -20.57 -17.11 -13.76
C GLU A 741 -19.73 -18.35 -14.09
N TYR A 742 -18.41 -18.32 -13.83
CA TYR A 742 -17.47 -19.34 -14.29
C TYR A 742 -16.77 -20.13 -13.18
N GLY A 743 -16.78 -19.63 -11.94
CA GLY A 743 -16.16 -20.29 -10.80
C GLY A 743 -14.66 -20.05 -10.65
N ALA A 744 -14.14 -20.54 -9.52
CA ALA A 744 -12.78 -20.30 -9.05
C ALA A 744 -11.69 -20.89 -9.92
N ASP A 745 -11.97 -21.95 -10.68
CA ASP A 745 -10.97 -22.59 -11.55
C ASP A 745 -10.72 -21.77 -12.83
N SER A 746 -11.69 -20.91 -13.20
CA SER A 746 -11.69 -20.16 -14.45
C SER A 746 -11.36 -18.68 -14.26
N ILE A 747 -11.81 -18.06 -13.16
CA ILE A 747 -11.55 -16.66 -12.81
C ILE A 747 -10.86 -16.64 -11.45
N GLY A 748 -9.73 -15.94 -11.37
CA GLY A 748 -8.95 -15.86 -10.13
C GLY A 748 -8.85 -14.44 -9.58
N VAL A 749 -7.63 -14.10 -9.18
CA VAL A 749 -7.37 -12.88 -8.41
C VAL A 749 -7.42 -11.63 -9.28
N TRP A 750 -8.05 -10.58 -8.73
CA TRP A 750 -7.91 -9.20 -9.23
C TRP A 750 -6.83 -8.47 -8.44
N THR A 751 -5.67 -8.23 -9.05
CA THR A 751 -4.51 -7.62 -8.38
C THR A 751 -4.45 -6.11 -8.62
N GLN A 752 -4.68 -5.34 -7.57
CA GLN A 752 -4.61 -3.88 -7.56
C GLN A 752 -3.17 -3.38 -7.75
N TYR A 753 -3.02 -2.22 -8.41
CA TYR A 753 -1.69 -1.72 -8.78
C TYR A 753 -0.77 -1.48 -7.60
N TYR A 754 -1.07 -0.61 -6.64
CA TYR A 754 -0.27 -0.45 -5.41
C TYR A 754 -1.11 -0.27 -4.16
N ASP A 755 -0.59 -0.75 -3.03
CA ASP A 755 -1.11 -0.51 -1.70
C ASP A 755 -1.06 0.99 -1.34
N VAL A 756 0.15 1.55 -1.24
CA VAL A 756 0.42 2.91 -0.79
C VAL A 756 1.37 3.60 -1.78
N GLY A 757 0.91 4.64 -2.47
CA GLY A 757 1.71 5.38 -3.43
C GLY A 757 1.27 6.82 -3.59
N ARG A 758 2.24 7.74 -3.62
CA ARG A 758 1.97 9.16 -3.83
C ARG A 758 1.42 9.44 -5.22
N TYR A 759 0.62 10.50 -5.32
CA TYR A 759 0.06 10.99 -6.57
C TYR A 759 0.92 12.09 -7.17
N GLY A 760 1.16 12.04 -8.48
CA GLY A 760 1.87 13.09 -9.17
C GLY A 760 2.12 12.81 -10.64
N LYS A 761 3.13 13.48 -11.21
CA LYS A 761 3.47 13.38 -12.64
C LYS A 761 3.77 11.95 -13.12
N SER A 762 4.16 11.07 -12.20
CA SER A 762 4.49 9.67 -12.47
C SER A 762 3.30 8.72 -12.32
N GLY A 763 2.13 9.25 -11.95
CA GLY A 763 0.85 8.54 -11.87
C GLY A 763 0.19 8.56 -10.49
N TYR A 764 -0.93 7.84 -10.37
CA TYR A 764 -1.91 7.95 -9.26
C TYR A 764 -2.32 6.57 -8.73
N TRP A 765 -1.33 5.70 -8.58
CA TRP A 765 -1.56 4.25 -8.57
C TRP A 765 -1.83 3.62 -7.22
N GLY A 766 -1.55 4.32 -6.12
CA GLY A 766 -1.82 3.83 -4.78
C GLY A 766 -3.32 3.79 -4.48
N LEU A 767 -3.77 2.75 -3.78
CA LEU A 767 -5.08 2.76 -3.11
C LEU A 767 -5.11 3.79 -2.00
N LEU A 768 -3.99 3.94 -1.28
CA LEU A 768 -3.70 5.05 -0.37
C LEU A 768 -2.46 5.83 -0.85
N GLN A 769 -2.26 7.02 -0.29
CA GLN A 769 -1.08 7.88 -0.48
C GLN A 769 -0.16 7.94 0.75
N SER A 770 -0.52 7.32 1.88
CA SER A 770 0.35 7.14 3.06
C SER A 770 -0.14 5.97 3.92
N THR A 771 0.79 5.23 4.52
CA THR A 771 0.50 4.20 5.55
C THR A 771 -0.35 4.73 6.69
N TYR A 772 -0.21 6.03 7.01
CA TYR A 772 -0.88 6.63 8.16
C TYR A 772 -2.22 7.30 7.82
N GLN A 773 -2.67 7.24 6.56
CA GLN A 773 -4.03 7.66 6.20
C GLN A 773 -5.08 6.83 6.93
N ASP A 774 -6.23 7.46 7.13
CA ASP A 774 -7.43 6.78 7.58
C ASP A 774 -8.05 6.04 6.39
N PRO A 775 -8.00 4.69 6.35
CA PRO A 775 -8.41 3.92 5.19
C PRO A 775 -9.87 4.16 4.80
N VAL A 776 -10.75 4.45 5.77
CA VAL A 776 -12.19 4.64 5.49
C VAL A 776 -12.51 5.99 4.86
N LYS A 777 -11.56 6.92 4.85
CA LYS A 777 -11.69 8.23 4.20
C LYS A 777 -11.13 8.24 2.78
N VAL A 778 -10.51 7.15 2.33
CA VAL A 778 -9.89 7.05 1.01
C VAL A 778 -10.78 6.23 0.08
N PRO A 779 -11.42 6.85 -0.94
CA PRO A 779 -12.53 6.24 -1.67
C PRO A 779 -12.17 4.91 -2.36
N LYS A 780 -10.95 4.80 -2.92
CA LYS A 780 -10.47 3.57 -3.56
C LYS A 780 -10.32 2.42 -2.56
N TYR A 781 -9.76 2.70 -1.38
CA TYR A 781 -9.55 1.68 -0.36
C TYR A 781 -10.84 1.35 0.41
N GLN A 782 -11.72 2.32 0.62
CA GLN A 782 -13.06 2.07 1.15
C GLN A 782 -13.83 1.07 0.27
N ALA A 783 -13.75 1.19 -1.06
CA ALA A 783 -14.36 0.21 -1.97
C ALA A 783 -13.79 -1.21 -1.80
N VAL A 784 -12.49 -1.34 -1.46
CA VAL A 784 -11.90 -2.65 -1.11
C VAL A 784 -12.54 -3.20 0.17
N LEU A 785 -12.65 -2.37 1.21
CA LEU A 785 -13.25 -2.77 2.49
C LEU A 785 -14.71 -3.18 2.35
N ASP A 786 -15.50 -2.43 1.58
CA ASP A 786 -16.91 -2.75 1.32
C ASP A 786 -17.05 -4.06 0.53
N TYR A 787 -16.20 -4.23 -0.48
CA TYR A 787 -16.17 -5.46 -1.28
C TYR A 787 -15.93 -6.69 -0.41
N VAL A 788 -14.92 -6.65 0.47
CA VAL A 788 -14.56 -7.80 1.32
C VAL A 788 -15.46 -7.98 2.53
N SER A 789 -16.10 -6.92 3.04
CA SER A 789 -17.00 -7.01 4.20
C SER A 789 -18.38 -7.57 3.82
N GLY A 790 -18.78 -7.46 2.55
CA GLY A 790 -20.10 -7.85 2.07
C GLY A 790 -21.19 -6.82 2.40
N GLN A 791 -20.79 -5.60 2.76
CA GLN A 791 -21.69 -4.45 2.80
C GLN A 791 -21.86 -3.94 1.36
N GLU A 792 -22.98 -4.33 0.74
CA GLU A 792 -23.45 -3.80 -0.56
C GLU A 792 -24.31 -2.55 -0.37
#